data_AF-A0AAE0IVW6-F1
#
_entry.id   AF-A0AAE0IVW6-F1
#
_cell.length_a   1.000
_cell.length_b   1.000
_cell.length_c   1.000
_cell.angle_alpha   90.00
_cell.angle_beta   90.00
_cell.angle_gamma   90.00
#
_symmetry.space_group_name_H-M   'P 1'
#
loop_
_entity.id
_entity.type
_entity.pdbx_description
1 polymer ?
#
loop_
_entity_poly.entity_id
_entity_poly.type
_entity_poly.pdbx_seq_one_letter_code
_entity_poly.pdbx_strand_id
1 'polypeptide(L)'
;MASTERKNVIFIGMTQNGKSSLIQQILRYAGEEELSRTVGIGQGNFSQTQVCSSYDVDVPLKTHRLRQIEGPEGEEDKNGSYITPGDDFSFDDVDEYKLGQDVEDSGDRLPLRLIDTPGLSDSGNASASSKSGMRVVDERHKLRILLSLQKIERVHAICFVVRRDTNFGGDFQDLVRRMVSLLTFSVRSTAWNLQYHILHTNIDVDDRASGVCESRQRAFDQFGPGGATHHFVDNTPDRDYPLDVYFANTALSGLFASLAQCGSAPVSFTNLYYPKSPEHTCNDQALISAAQQAMTHLSAIVDTGKKRIAALQNDVKRHTDSAQLNQVRVTDYENKINALDCDTLVVIDGEEGWTERNHAGGGWRLFSFSTSVPIAKVEKSHDADGNWELESQDETSYHIILQPDWLCKSYGKITLYGTMKEFHKAELATLRTQLGPVRARVQEHTAQLTKAKSEIALAESQNAKATALIDALKRDVSTIRDSGRSISLSQSQKLVKFFTVDSPLSAARAYNLQSIVPWTVPPLNKIARKVIKGMTMQKRVRDAKERIDACEKAYKTRSVYVGIAQGISVVMAQLKNPPAGVAKLRAAIAALELWDGVMDKAGKLPNGEGRLEGLKGFVGKMRSYVAGRDSFPAFTGSTSTSSKKSGVGSGLSEEELREEIMTFAAAAEEFAEAMLQGSASAFRDLQRANWEERATRLTASLMEMEAGLPLGVYASMRRAVTTTTTKGAEEEPPALAVLAELKDVGELGELALDD
;
A
#
# COMPACT_ATOMS: atom_id res chain seq x y z
N MET A 1 24.34 -51.22 -19.16
CA MET A 1 23.11 -50.43 -18.98
C MET A 1 23.50 -49.12 -18.33
N ALA A 2 23.37 -47.99 -19.03
CA ALA A 2 23.61 -46.69 -18.42
C ALA A 2 22.58 -46.52 -17.30
N SER A 3 23.00 -46.21 -16.07
CA SER A 3 22.04 -45.93 -15.00
C SER A 3 21.22 -44.72 -15.45
N THR A 4 19.94 -44.91 -15.70
CA THR A 4 19.03 -43.82 -16.03
C THR A 4 18.99 -42.87 -14.82
N GLU A 5 19.53 -41.66 -15.00
CA GLU A 5 19.46 -40.60 -13.99
C GLU A 5 17.98 -40.37 -13.63
N ARG A 6 17.68 -40.27 -12.32
CA ARG A 6 16.32 -40.00 -11.85
C ARG A 6 15.88 -38.61 -12.31
N LYS A 7 14.77 -38.53 -13.06
CA LYS A 7 14.25 -37.27 -13.58
C LYS A 7 13.30 -36.62 -12.58
N ASN A 8 13.63 -35.41 -12.14
CA ASN A 8 12.79 -34.57 -11.30
C ASN A 8 11.80 -33.79 -12.17
N VAL A 9 10.49 -34.05 -12.00
CA VAL A 9 9.39 -33.51 -12.81
C VAL A 9 8.43 -32.73 -11.92
N ILE A 10 8.15 -31.47 -12.27
CA ILE A 10 7.32 -30.57 -11.46
C ILE A 10 5.93 -30.41 -12.08
N PHE A 11 4.89 -30.59 -11.29
CA PHE A 11 3.50 -30.40 -11.73
C PHE A 11 2.97 -29.06 -11.23
N ILE A 12 2.74 -28.11 -12.14
CA ILE A 12 2.31 -26.74 -11.85
C ILE A 12 0.94 -26.49 -12.49
N GLY A 13 0.04 -25.81 -11.80
CA GLY A 13 -1.29 -25.51 -12.34
C GLY A 13 -2.20 -24.83 -11.33
N MET A 14 -3.33 -24.31 -11.81
CA MET A 14 -4.34 -23.71 -10.94
C MET A 14 -4.88 -24.73 -9.92
N THR A 15 -5.51 -24.23 -8.86
CA THR A 15 -6.27 -25.08 -7.93
C THR A 15 -7.36 -25.82 -8.71
N GLN A 16 -7.60 -27.09 -8.37
CA GLN A 16 -8.58 -27.97 -9.06
C GLN A 16 -8.29 -28.36 -10.52
N ASN A 17 -7.11 -28.04 -11.08
CA ASN A 17 -6.72 -28.52 -12.41
C ASN A 17 -6.33 -30.01 -12.46
N GLY A 18 -6.69 -30.83 -11.47
CA GLY A 18 -6.39 -32.27 -11.51
C GLY A 18 -4.91 -32.67 -11.35
N LYS A 19 -4.06 -31.83 -10.72
CA LYS A 19 -2.64 -32.17 -10.48
C LYS A 19 -2.46 -33.45 -9.67
N SER A 20 -3.07 -33.50 -8.49
CA SER A 20 -2.92 -34.62 -7.57
C SER A 20 -3.63 -35.89 -8.08
N SER A 21 -4.75 -35.76 -8.78
CA SER A 21 -5.41 -36.89 -9.45
C SER A 21 -4.57 -37.46 -10.61
N LEU A 22 -3.92 -36.59 -11.39
CA LEU A 22 -2.99 -37.02 -12.43
C LEU A 22 -1.78 -37.75 -11.85
N ILE A 23 -1.20 -37.27 -10.74
CA ILE A 23 -0.11 -37.97 -10.05
C ILE A 23 -0.58 -39.33 -9.53
N GLN A 24 -1.80 -39.45 -8.97
CA GLN A 24 -2.35 -40.75 -8.59
C GLN A 24 -2.45 -41.69 -9.79
N GLN A 25 -2.91 -41.19 -10.94
CA GLN A 25 -3.02 -42.01 -12.15
C GLN A 25 -1.65 -42.46 -12.67
N ILE A 26 -0.63 -41.59 -12.60
CA ILE A 26 0.77 -41.96 -12.90
C ILE A 26 1.27 -43.07 -11.97
N LEU A 27 1.01 -42.96 -10.66
CA LEU A 27 1.43 -43.98 -9.69
C LEU A 27 0.71 -45.31 -9.92
N ARG A 28 -0.59 -45.30 -10.23
CA ARG A 28 -1.35 -46.50 -10.60
C ARG A 28 -0.83 -47.14 -11.88
N TYR A 29 -0.54 -46.34 -12.90
CA TYR A 29 0.07 -46.80 -14.14
C TYR A 29 1.40 -47.53 -13.90
N ALA A 30 2.18 -47.06 -12.92
CA ALA A 30 3.43 -47.67 -12.48
C ALA A 30 3.26 -48.91 -11.58
N GLY A 31 2.04 -49.23 -11.14
CA GLY A 31 1.76 -50.33 -10.21
C GLY A 31 1.91 -49.97 -8.73
N GLU A 32 2.08 -48.69 -8.40
CA GLU A 32 2.29 -48.17 -7.03
C GLU A 32 0.97 -47.81 -6.35
N GLU A 33 0.07 -48.79 -6.18
CA GLU A 33 -1.27 -48.53 -5.62
C GLU A 33 -1.24 -47.94 -4.22
N GLU A 34 -0.36 -48.44 -3.34
CA GLU A 34 -0.28 -47.96 -1.95
C GLU A 34 0.17 -46.50 -1.90
N LEU A 35 1.21 -46.14 -2.65
CA LEU A 35 1.69 -44.77 -2.74
C LEU A 35 0.62 -43.85 -3.35
N SER A 36 -0.14 -44.33 -4.34
CA SER A 36 -1.24 -43.56 -4.93
C SER A 36 -2.30 -43.14 -3.90
N ARG A 37 -2.59 -43.98 -2.89
CA ARG A 37 -3.55 -43.67 -1.82
C ARG A 37 -3.06 -42.59 -0.86
N THR A 38 -1.76 -42.34 -0.79
CA THR A 38 -1.17 -41.29 0.06
C THR A 38 -1.29 -39.89 -0.54
N VAL A 39 -1.51 -39.79 -1.87
CA VAL A 39 -1.66 -38.52 -2.55
C VAL A 39 -2.99 -37.89 -2.16
N GLY A 40 -2.98 -36.78 -1.44
CA GLY A 40 -4.20 -36.08 -1.04
C GLY A 40 -4.90 -35.40 -2.23
N ILE A 41 -6.11 -35.82 -2.59
CA ILE A 41 -6.98 -35.14 -3.56
C ILE A 41 -7.98 -34.26 -2.83
N GLY A 42 -7.94 -32.96 -3.12
CA GLY A 42 -8.83 -31.98 -2.50
C GLY A 42 -10.30 -32.28 -2.79
N GLN A 43 -11.14 -32.13 -1.76
CA GLN A 43 -12.60 -32.24 -1.87
C GLN A 43 -13.21 -30.86 -2.13
N GLY A 44 -13.78 -30.65 -3.33
CA GLY A 44 -14.50 -29.42 -3.66
C GLY A 44 -13.60 -28.17 -3.72
N ASN A 45 -14.08 -27.06 -3.15
CA ASN A 45 -13.56 -25.69 -3.34
C ASN A 45 -12.26 -25.34 -2.60
N PHE A 46 -11.68 -26.25 -1.81
CA PHE A 46 -10.50 -25.96 -0.99
C PHE A 46 -9.23 -26.58 -1.56
N SER A 47 -8.16 -25.79 -1.64
CA SER A 47 -6.83 -26.30 -1.98
C SER A 47 -6.27 -27.14 -0.83
N GLN A 48 -6.23 -28.47 -1.00
CA GLN A 48 -5.61 -29.37 -0.02
C GLN A 48 -4.08 -29.31 -0.05
N THR A 49 -3.48 -29.22 -1.25
CA THR A 49 -2.03 -29.13 -1.41
C THR A 49 -1.54 -27.74 -1.03
N GLN A 50 -1.06 -27.60 0.21
CA GLN A 50 -0.50 -26.34 0.74
C GLN A 50 1.03 -26.31 0.71
N VAL A 51 1.66 -27.48 0.67
CA VAL A 51 3.10 -27.68 0.65
C VAL A 51 3.44 -28.61 -0.52
N CYS A 52 4.60 -28.40 -1.15
CA CYS A 52 5.06 -29.30 -2.20
C CYS A 52 5.33 -30.69 -1.63
N SER A 53 4.82 -31.72 -2.29
CA SER A 53 5.02 -33.13 -1.94
C SER A 53 5.78 -33.83 -3.06
N SER A 54 6.66 -34.76 -2.72
CA SER A 54 7.48 -35.48 -3.70
C SER A 54 7.20 -36.98 -3.63
N TYR A 55 7.04 -37.61 -4.79
CA TYR A 55 6.79 -39.03 -4.94
C TYR A 55 7.87 -39.61 -5.85
N ASP A 56 8.69 -40.51 -5.32
CA ASP A 56 9.70 -41.24 -6.10
C ASP A 56 9.04 -42.51 -6.66
N VAL A 57 9.14 -42.73 -7.97
CA VAL A 57 8.50 -43.86 -8.67
C VAL A 57 9.32 -44.30 -9.88
N ASP A 58 9.41 -45.61 -10.11
CA ASP A 58 10.00 -46.18 -11.31
C ASP A 58 8.89 -46.57 -12.29
N VAL A 59 8.74 -45.78 -13.35
CA VAL A 59 7.63 -45.94 -14.29
C VAL A 59 8.02 -46.89 -15.43
N PRO A 60 7.30 -48.00 -15.66
CA PRO A 60 7.55 -48.88 -16.80
C PRO A 60 7.15 -48.20 -18.12
N LEU A 61 8.01 -48.29 -19.13
CA LEU A 61 7.69 -47.82 -20.47
C LEU A 61 6.90 -48.92 -21.20
N LYS A 62 5.59 -48.70 -21.34
CA LYS A 62 4.65 -49.67 -21.93
C LYS A 62 4.08 -49.13 -23.23
N THR A 63 3.86 -50.01 -24.19
CA THR A 63 3.05 -49.72 -25.38
C THR A 63 1.69 -50.37 -25.22
N HIS A 64 0.64 -49.59 -25.43
CA HIS A 64 -0.74 -50.04 -25.28
C HIS A 64 -1.32 -50.26 -26.67
N ARG A 65 -2.03 -51.37 -26.86
CA ARG A 65 -2.80 -51.65 -28.08
C ARG A 65 -4.23 -52.04 -27.69
N LEU A 66 -5.17 -51.59 -28.50
CA LEU A 66 -6.56 -51.99 -28.41
C LEU A 66 -6.76 -53.24 -29.26
N ARG A 67 -7.37 -54.26 -28.67
CA ARG A 67 -7.74 -55.49 -29.36
C ARG A 67 -9.24 -55.63 -29.35
N GLN A 68 -9.79 -55.90 -30.53
CA GLN A 68 -11.17 -56.31 -30.68
C GLN A 68 -11.31 -57.77 -30.24
N ILE A 69 -12.16 -58.04 -29.24
CA ILE A 69 -12.51 -59.40 -28.84
C ILE A 69 -13.81 -59.74 -29.59
N GLU A 70 -13.68 -60.47 -30.70
CA GLU A 70 -14.85 -60.95 -31.44
C GLU A 70 -15.61 -62.01 -30.63
N GLY A 71 -16.92 -61.82 -30.47
CA GLY A 71 -17.86 -62.85 -30.06
C GLY A 71 -18.66 -62.57 -28.77
N PRO A 72 -19.99 -62.81 -28.77
CA PRO A 72 -20.80 -62.76 -27.55
C PRO A 72 -20.40 -63.81 -26.49
N GLU A 73 -19.66 -64.86 -26.88
CA GLU A 73 -19.33 -66.02 -26.03
C GLU A 73 -17.85 -66.22 -25.67
N GLY A 74 -17.00 -65.20 -25.78
CA GLY A 74 -15.71 -65.16 -25.04
C GLY A 74 -14.69 -66.24 -25.39
N GLU A 75 -14.74 -66.85 -26.58
CA GLU A 75 -13.58 -67.57 -27.10
C GLU A 75 -12.51 -66.53 -27.45
N GLU A 76 -11.40 -66.53 -26.71
CA GLU A 76 -10.22 -65.72 -27.01
C GLU A 76 -9.68 -66.12 -28.39
N ASP A 77 -10.14 -65.46 -29.45
CA ASP A 77 -9.48 -65.58 -30.74
C ASP A 77 -8.09 -64.95 -30.59
N LYS A 78 -7.08 -65.81 -30.44
CA LYS A 78 -5.67 -65.44 -30.31
C LYS A 78 -5.14 -64.63 -31.49
N ASN A 79 -5.89 -64.55 -32.59
CA ASN A 79 -5.57 -63.77 -33.78
C ASN A 79 -6.38 -62.48 -33.96
N GLY A 80 -7.19 -62.05 -32.98
CA GLY A 80 -7.97 -60.81 -33.06
C GLY A 80 -7.15 -59.61 -33.57
N SER A 81 -7.72 -58.86 -34.51
CA SER A 81 -7.06 -57.70 -35.12
C SER A 81 -6.85 -56.58 -34.11
N TYR A 82 -5.66 -56.00 -34.12
CA TYR A 82 -5.36 -54.79 -33.37
C TYR A 82 -5.99 -53.58 -34.08
N ILE A 83 -6.66 -52.73 -33.31
CA ILE A 83 -7.18 -51.46 -33.81
C ILE A 83 -5.99 -50.49 -33.85
N THR A 84 -5.61 -50.07 -35.05
CA THR A 84 -4.51 -49.13 -35.27
C THR A 84 -5.06 -47.69 -35.29
N PRO A 85 -4.35 -46.71 -34.70
CA PRO A 85 -4.74 -45.31 -34.84
C PRO A 85 -4.78 -44.89 -36.32
N GLY A 86 -5.98 -44.65 -36.86
CA GLY A 86 -6.21 -44.31 -38.27
C GLY A 86 -7.07 -45.32 -39.04
N ASP A 87 -7.40 -46.47 -38.45
CA ASP A 87 -8.47 -47.32 -38.96
C ASP A 87 -9.81 -46.55 -38.83
N ASP A 88 -10.75 -46.72 -39.76
CA ASP A 88 -12.10 -46.12 -39.77
C ASP A 88 -12.98 -46.68 -38.62
N PHE A 89 -12.46 -46.63 -37.40
CA PHE A 89 -13.13 -47.04 -36.19
C PHE A 89 -14.10 -45.94 -35.78
N SER A 90 -15.38 -46.19 -36.05
CA SER A 90 -16.47 -45.35 -35.59
C SER A 90 -16.62 -45.51 -34.07
N PHE A 91 -16.65 -44.39 -33.34
CA PHE A 91 -16.95 -44.42 -31.90
C PHE A 91 -18.36 -44.95 -31.59
N ASP A 92 -19.25 -44.96 -32.59
CA ASP A 92 -20.61 -45.51 -32.45
C ASP A 92 -20.60 -47.05 -32.35
N ASP A 93 -19.53 -47.73 -32.78
CA ASP A 93 -19.45 -49.20 -32.79
C ASP A 93 -18.85 -49.76 -31.48
N VAL A 94 -18.46 -48.89 -30.54
CA VAL A 94 -17.76 -49.29 -29.30
C VAL A 94 -18.63 -50.16 -28.40
N ASP A 95 -19.93 -49.91 -28.35
CA ASP A 95 -20.87 -50.71 -27.56
C ASP A 95 -21.06 -52.13 -28.12
N GLU A 96 -20.68 -52.36 -29.39
CA GLU A 96 -20.82 -53.66 -30.07
C GLU A 96 -19.63 -54.60 -29.83
N TYR A 97 -18.51 -54.09 -29.29
CA TYR A 97 -17.28 -54.87 -29.12
C TYR A 97 -16.88 -55.01 -27.65
N LYS A 98 -16.52 -56.24 -27.25
CA LYS A 98 -15.71 -56.44 -26.04
C LYS A 98 -14.29 -56.02 -26.39
N LEU A 99 -13.78 -55.00 -25.70
CA LEU A 99 -12.45 -54.48 -25.97
C LEU A 99 -11.45 -55.01 -24.93
N GLY A 100 -10.36 -55.59 -25.43
CA GLY A 100 -9.22 -55.99 -24.63
C GLY A 100 -8.08 -54.98 -24.74
N GLN A 101 -7.32 -54.82 -23.67
CA GLN A 101 -6.10 -54.02 -23.67
C GLN A 101 -4.89 -54.96 -23.65
N ASP A 102 -4.14 -54.99 -24.75
CA ASP A 102 -2.84 -55.65 -24.78
C ASP A 102 -1.76 -54.64 -24.40
N VAL A 103 -0.94 -55.01 -23.40
CA VAL A 103 0.12 -54.16 -22.84
C VAL A 103 1.46 -54.84 -23.08
N GLU A 104 2.25 -54.26 -23.98
CA GLU A 104 3.64 -54.66 -24.20
C GLU A 104 4.54 -53.85 -23.24
N ASP A 105 5.17 -54.51 -22.27
CA ASP A 105 6.18 -53.91 -21.39
C ASP A 105 7.56 -54.01 -22.06
N SER A 106 8.21 -52.87 -22.33
CA SER A 106 9.54 -52.89 -22.94
C SER A 106 10.62 -53.43 -21.99
N GLY A 107 10.31 -53.54 -20.70
CA GLY A 107 11.27 -53.85 -19.64
C GLY A 107 12.10 -52.64 -19.19
N ASP A 108 12.06 -51.54 -19.94
CA ASP A 108 12.73 -50.30 -19.56
C ASP A 108 11.90 -49.55 -18.51
N ARG A 109 12.59 -48.98 -17.52
CA ARG A 109 11.97 -48.18 -16.47
C ARG A 109 12.55 -46.78 -16.45
N LEU A 110 11.67 -45.80 -16.28
CA LEU A 110 12.00 -44.40 -16.13
C LEU A 110 11.92 -44.01 -14.64
N PRO A 111 13.06 -43.83 -13.96
CA PRO A 111 13.06 -43.36 -12.58
C PRO A 111 12.64 -41.88 -12.54
N LEU A 112 11.51 -41.60 -11.90
CA LEU A 112 10.94 -40.26 -11.76
C LEU A 112 10.84 -39.84 -10.29
N ARG A 113 11.03 -38.54 -10.06
CA ARG A 113 10.58 -37.85 -8.85
C ARG A 113 9.50 -36.85 -9.25
N LEU A 114 8.25 -37.17 -8.93
CA LEU A 114 7.08 -36.33 -9.21
C LEU A 114 6.92 -35.33 -8.08
N ILE A 115 6.87 -34.04 -8.40
CA ILE A 115 6.76 -32.95 -7.43
C ILE A 115 5.40 -32.30 -7.60
N ASP A 116 4.47 -32.62 -6.70
CA ASP A 116 3.16 -31.96 -6.64
C ASP A 116 3.32 -30.59 -5.99
N THR A 117 2.71 -29.56 -6.58
CA THR A 117 2.80 -28.18 -6.10
C THR A 117 1.45 -27.64 -5.62
N PRO A 118 1.44 -26.66 -4.71
CA PRO A 118 0.23 -25.91 -4.38
C PRO A 118 -0.43 -25.27 -5.61
N GLY A 119 -1.76 -25.18 -5.58
CA GLY A 119 -2.52 -24.51 -6.63
C GLY A 119 -2.19 -23.01 -6.73
N LEU A 120 -2.00 -22.52 -7.95
CA LEU A 120 -1.53 -21.14 -8.20
C LEU A 120 -2.62 -20.05 -8.21
N SER A 121 -3.87 -20.44 -8.01
CA SER A 121 -5.01 -19.52 -7.99
C SER A 121 -6.02 -20.01 -6.96
N ASP A 122 -5.95 -19.49 -5.74
CA ASP A 122 -6.99 -19.77 -4.75
C ASP A 122 -8.13 -18.75 -4.93
N SER A 123 -9.00 -19.01 -5.90
CA SER A 123 -10.17 -18.16 -6.20
C SER A 123 -11.14 -18.05 -5.01
N GLY A 124 -11.09 -19.00 -4.07
CA GLY A 124 -11.84 -18.94 -2.81
C GLY A 124 -11.47 -17.73 -1.93
N ASN A 125 -10.30 -17.12 -2.16
CA ASN A 125 -9.80 -15.96 -1.42
C ASN A 125 -9.86 -14.65 -2.24
N ALA A 126 -10.61 -14.58 -3.34
CA ALA A 126 -10.75 -13.35 -4.14
C ALA A 126 -11.32 -12.17 -3.31
N SER A 127 -12.18 -12.45 -2.34
CA SER A 127 -12.69 -11.48 -1.35
C SER A 127 -11.62 -10.98 -0.36
N ALA A 128 -10.53 -11.73 -0.19
CA ALA A 128 -9.36 -11.35 0.57
C ALA A 128 -8.26 -10.71 -0.31
N SER A 129 -8.55 -10.41 -1.59
CA SER A 129 -7.68 -9.51 -2.35
C SER A 129 -7.61 -8.18 -1.60
N SER A 130 -6.48 -7.96 -0.95
CA SER A 130 -6.27 -6.73 -0.19
C SER A 130 -6.49 -5.54 -1.11
N LYS A 131 -6.84 -4.38 -0.55
CA LYS A 131 -6.96 -3.10 -1.28
C LYS A 131 -5.70 -2.75 -2.11
N SER A 132 -4.59 -3.47 -1.91
CA SER A 132 -3.38 -3.35 -2.71
C SER A 132 -3.48 -3.97 -4.11
N GLY A 133 -4.43 -4.88 -4.37
CA GLY A 133 -4.51 -5.70 -5.60
C GLY A 133 -3.62 -6.95 -5.56
N MET A 134 -2.80 -7.11 -4.52
CA MET A 134 -1.90 -8.25 -4.39
C MET A 134 -2.63 -9.49 -3.87
N ARG A 135 -2.55 -10.58 -4.63
CA ARG A 135 -3.05 -11.91 -4.22
C ARG A 135 -2.00 -12.61 -3.35
N VAL A 136 -1.98 -12.27 -2.06
CA VAL A 136 -0.95 -12.71 -1.10
C VAL A 136 -0.82 -14.24 -1.03
N VAL A 137 -1.94 -14.97 -1.15
CA VAL A 137 -1.95 -16.44 -1.15
C VAL A 137 -1.19 -16.98 -2.36
N ASP A 138 -1.45 -16.44 -3.55
CA ASP A 138 -0.78 -16.88 -4.79
C ASP A 138 0.73 -16.61 -4.71
N GLU A 139 1.14 -15.45 -4.18
CA GLU A 139 2.57 -15.14 -4.00
C GLU A 139 3.24 -16.06 -2.97
N ARG A 140 2.53 -16.42 -1.90
CA ARG A 140 2.99 -17.41 -0.92
C ARG A 140 3.16 -18.78 -1.55
N HIS A 141 2.25 -19.20 -2.41
CA HIS A 141 2.34 -20.46 -3.14
C HIS A 141 3.53 -20.47 -4.11
N LYS A 142 3.71 -19.42 -4.90
CA LYS A 142 4.89 -19.28 -5.79
C LYS A 142 6.20 -19.38 -5.01
N LEU A 143 6.30 -18.70 -3.88
CA LEU A 143 7.50 -18.77 -3.03
C LEU A 143 7.73 -20.19 -2.49
N ARG A 144 6.69 -20.85 -1.98
CA ARG A 144 6.79 -22.24 -1.48
C ARG A 144 7.26 -23.19 -2.57
N ILE A 145 6.79 -23.01 -3.80
CA ILE A 145 7.24 -23.76 -4.96
C ILE A 145 8.75 -23.54 -5.12
N LEU A 146 9.21 -22.31 -5.29
CA LEU A 146 10.63 -22.04 -5.49
C LEU A 146 11.52 -22.55 -4.35
N LEU A 147 11.11 -22.38 -3.09
CA LEU A 147 11.84 -22.89 -1.93
C LEU A 147 11.93 -24.43 -1.94
N SER A 148 10.91 -25.10 -2.45
CA SER A 148 10.92 -26.56 -2.60
C SER A 148 11.82 -26.96 -3.76
N LEU A 149 11.79 -26.23 -4.88
CA LEU A 149 12.68 -26.48 -6.02
C LEU A 149 14.16 -26.28 -5.67
N GLN A 150 14.47 -25.31 -4.81
CA GLN A 150 15.84 -25.09 -4.34
C GLN A 150 16.43 -26.32 -3.64
N LYS A 151 15.60 -27.12 -2.96
CA LYS A 151 16.04 -28.36 -2.28
C LYS A 151 16.29 -29.53 -3.23
N ILE A 152 15.73 -29.47 -4.44
CA ILE A 152 15.77 -30.56 -5.40
C ILE A 152 17.01 -30.46 -6.31
N GLU A 153 17.68 -29.31 -6.30
CA GLU A 153 18.93 -28.94 -7.01
C GLU A 153 18.85 -29.01 -8.53
N ARG A 154 18.18 -30.01 -9.12
CA ARG A 154 18.11 -30.29 -10.55
C ARG A 154 16.68 -30.54 -10.98
N VAL A 155 16.22 -29.89 -12.04
CA VAL A 155 14.88 -30.09 -12.61
C VAL A 155 15.01 -30.47 -14.07
N HIS A 156 14.30 -31.51 -14.47
CA HIS A 156 14.37 -32.04 -15.84
C HIS A 156 13.21 -31.53 -16.69
N ALA A 157 12.00 -31.51 -16.12
CA ALA A 157 10.81 -31.11 -16.85
C ALA A 157 9.79 -30.38 -15.96
N ILE A 158 9.00 -29.51 -16.60
CA ILE A 158 7.87 -28.81 -15.99
C ILE A 158 6.60 -29.17 -16.74
N CYS A 159 5.65 -29.73 -16.00
CA CYS A 159 4.34 -30.12 -16.46
C CYS A 159 3.31 -29.07 -16.01
N PHE A 160 2.80 -28.27 -16.95
CA PHE A 160 1.66 -27.39 -16.72
C PHE A 160 0.37 -28.19 -16.84
N VAL A 161 -0.35 -28.35 -15.73
CA VAL A 161 -1.59 -29.11 -15.67
C VAL A 161 -2.80 -28.18 -15.82
N VAL A 162 -3.64 -28.51 -16.78
CA VAL A 162 -4.75 -27.67 -17.25
C VAL A 162 -6.00 -28.53 -17.36
N ARG A 163 -7.13 -28.12 -16.76
CA ARG A 163 -8.39 -28.86 -16.88
C ARG A 163 -9.04 -28.62 -18.25
N ARG A 164 -9.79 -29.59 -18.78
CA ARG A 164 -10.58 -29.49 -20.03
C ARG A 164 -11.37 -28.19 -20.15
N ASP A 165 -12.03 -27.78 -19.07
CA ASP A 165 -12.91 -26.62 -19.02
C ASP A 165 -12.20 -25.34 -18.54
N THR A 166 -10.88 -25.38 -18.33
CA THR A 166 -10.12 -24.18 -17.98
C THR A 166 -10.21 -23.18 -19.13
N ASN A 167 -10.74 -22.00 -18.84
CA ASN A 167 -10.79 -20.87 -19.77
C ASN A 167 -9.41 -20.22 -19.90
N PHE A 168 -8.89 -20.11 -21.12
CA PHE A 168 -7.63 -19.42 -21.41
C PHE A 168 -7.77 -17.90 -21.50
N GLY A 169 -8.57 -17.32 -20.59
CA GLY A 169 -8.70 -15.87 -20.45
C GLY A 169 -7.42 -15.22 -19.90
N GLY A 170 -7.42 -13.87 -19.86
CA GLY A 170 -6.25 -13.08 -19.46
C GLY A 170 -5.62 -13.51 -18.14
N ASP A 171 -6.43 -13.77 -17.11
CA ASP A 171 -5.95 -14.20 -15.79
C ASP A 171 -5.11 -15.49 -15.83
N PHE A 172 -5.54 -16.50 -16.61
CA PHE A 172 -4.81 -17.76 -16.77
C PHE A 172 -3.53 -17.54 -17.57
N GLN A 173 -3.62 -16.82 -18.70
CA GLN A 173 -2.46 -16.53 -19.53
C GLN A 173 -1.39 -15.78 -18.74
N ASP A 174 -1.79 -14.77 -17.96
CA ASP A 174 -0.89 -13.98 -17.12
C ASP A 174 -0.30 -14.80 -15.98
N LEU A 175 -1.03 -15.78 -15.46
CA LEU A 175 -0.48 -16.71 -14.49
C LEU A 175 0.61 -17.59 -15.11
N VAL A 176 0.34 -18.21 -16.27
CA VAL A 176 1.31 -19.05 -16.99
C VAL A 176 2.54 -18.24 -17.37
N ARG A 177 2.36 -17.05 -17.98
CA ARG A 177 3.46 -16.14 -18.33
C ARG A 177 4.30 -15.76 -17.12
N ARG A 178 3.67 -15.43 -15.99
CA ARG A 178 4.38 -15.10 -14.75
C ARG A 178 5.17 -16.29 -14.20
N MET A 179 4.63 -17.50 -14.27
CA MET A 179 5.36 -18.70 -13.83
C MET A 179 6.52 -19.04 -14.74
N VAL A 180 6.32 -19.03 -16.06
CA VAL A 180 7.39 -19.25 -17.04
C VAL A 180 8.48 -18.18 -16.87
N SER A 181 8.09 -16.91 -16.71
CA SER A 181 9.02 -15.81 -16.45
C SER A 181 9.78 -16.01 -15.14
N LEU A 182 9.09 -16.41 -14.07
CA LEU A 182 9.69 -16.67 -12.76
C LEU A 182 10.70 -17.82 -12.83
N LEU A 183 10.37 -18.92 -13.50
CA LEU A 183 11.26 -20.06 -13.69
C LEU A 183 12.45 -19.71 -14.59
N THR A 184 12.20 -19.01 -15.69
CA THR A 184 13.23 -18.57 -16.64
C THR A 184 14.20 -17.57 -16.00
N PHE A 185 13.67 -16.58 -15.26
CA PHE A 185 14.46 -15.57 -14.58
C PHE A 185 15.29 -16.16 -13.45
N SER A 186 14.72 -17.12 -12.71
CA SER A 186 15.39 -17.76 -11.58
C SER A 186 16.61 -18.58 -12.01
N VAL A 187 16.64 -19.08 -13.25
CA VAL A 187 17.66 -20.02 -13.73
C VAL A 187 18.51 -19.44 -14.87
N ARG A 188 18.97 -18.19 -14.68
CA ARG A 188 19.80 -17.40 -15.62
C ARG A 188 20.69 -18.30 -16.51
N SER A 189 20.53 -18.13 -17.83
CA SER A 189 21.27 -18.76 -18.95
C SER A 189 21.01 -20.23 -19.31
N THR A 190 20.24 -21.03 -18.55
CA THR A 190 19.98 -22.46 -18.89
C THR A 190 18.50 -22.82 -19.06
N ALA A 191 17.60 -21.84 -18.93
CA ALA A 191 16.16 -22.06 -19.02
C ALA A 191 15.66 -22.62 -20.37
N TRP A 192 16.42 -22.47 -21.45
CA TRP A 192 16.11 -23.04 -22.77
C TRP A 192 16.25 -24.57 -22.81
N ASN A 193 16.96 -25.17 -21.84
CA ASN A 193 17.07 -26.62 -21.70
C ASN A 193 15.90 -27.25 -20.94
N LEU A 194 15.03 -26.42 -20.34
CA LEU A 194 13.90 -26.91 -19.58
C LEU A 194 12.81 -27.37 -20.54
N GLN A 195 12.39 -28.62 -20.40
CA GLN A 195 11.28 -29.13 -21.19
C GLN A 195 9.95 -28.78 -20.53
N TYR A 196 9.04 -28.27 -21.35
CA TYR A 196 7.70 -27.92 -20.94
C TYR A 196 6.72 -28.92 -21.53
N HIS A 197 5.90 -29.52 -20.66
CA HIS A 197 4.79 -30.38 -21.06
C HIS A 197 3.48 -29.74 -20.61
N ILE A 198 2.47 -29.76 -21.47
CA ILE A 198 1.13 -29.26 -21.14
C ILE A 198 0.23 -30.48 -21.01
N LEU A 199 -0.22 -30.74 -19.78
CA LEU A 199 -1.05 -31.89 -19.44
C LEU A 199 -2.50 -31.41 -19.33
N HIS A 200 -3.28 -31.66 -20.38
CA HIS A 200 -4.72 -31.43 -20.39
C HIS A 200 -5.41 -32.59 -19.67
N THR A 201 -6.16 -32.27 -18.63
CA THR A 201 -6.81 -33.21 -17.70
C THR A 201 -8.32 -33.25 -17.91
N ASN A 202 -8.97 -34.34 -17.49
CA ASN A 202 -10.38 -34.64 -17.74
C ASN A 202 -10.74 -34.61 -19.24
N ILE A 203 -9.85 -35.15 -20.09
CA ILE A 203 -10.10 -35.29 -21.52
C ILE A 203 -10.61 -36.71 -21.76
N ASP A 204 -11.92 -36.82 -21.99
CA ASP A 204 -12.59 -38.08 -22.26
C ASP A 204 -12.38 -38.53 -23.73
N VAL A 205 -12.98 -39.64 -24.09
CA VAL A 205 -12.93 -40.21 -25.44
C VAL A 205 -13.61 -39.29 -26.45
N ASP A 206 -14.75 -38.72 -26.09
CA ASP A 206 -15.54 -37.82 -26.95
C ASP A 206 -14.79 -36.53 -27.30
N ASP A 207 -14.04 -35.97 -26.35
CA ASP A 207 -13.18 -34.80 -26.57
C ASP A 207 -12.09 -35.05 -27.62
N ARG A 208 -11.59 -36.29 -27.71
CA ARG A 208 -10.59 -36.66 -28.72
C ARG A 208 -11.23 -36.75 -30.09
N ALA A 209 -12.43 -37.31 -30.16
CA ALA A 209 -13.19 -37.44 -31.41
C ALA A 209 -13.65 -36.07 -31.95
N SER A 210 -14.03 -35.15 -31.08
CA SER A 210 -14.65 -33.86 -31.44
C SER A 210 -13.67 -32.75 -31.82
N GLY A 211 -12.36 -33.03 -31.90
CA GLY A 211 -11.33 -32.03 -32.23
C GLY A 211 -11.04 -31.00 -31.12
N VAL A 212 -11.58 -31.21 -29.91
CA VAL A 212 -11.33 -30.34 -28.74
C VAL A 212 -9.84 -30.28 -28.42
N CYS A 213 -9.14 -31.41 -28.54
CA CYS A 213 -7.70 -31.50 -28.26
C CYS A 213 -6.89 -30.51 -29.11
N GLU A 214 -7.08 -30.50 -30.44
CA GLU A 214 -6.37 -29.60 -31.34
C GLU A 214 -6.68 -28.12 -31.09
N SER A 215 -7.96 -27.82 -30.84
CA SER A 215 -8.41 -26.47 -30.54
C SER A 215 -7.74 -25.93 -29.27
N ARG A 216 -7.69 -26.76 -28.21
CA ARG A 216 -7.03 -26.41 -26.95
C ARG A 216 -5.53 -26.26 -27.10
N GLN A 217 -4.86 -27.13 -27.87
CA GLN A 217 -3.44 -26.97 -28.17
C GLN A 217 -3.16 -25.64 -28.86
N ARG A 218 -3.85 -25.38 -29.98
CA ARG A 218 -3.71 -24.13 -30.74
C ARG A 218 -3.97 -22.89 -29.88
N ALA A 219 -4.96 -22.95 -28.99
CA ALA A 219 -5.27 -21.83 -28.11
C ALA A 219 -4.18 -21.60 -27.04
N PHE A 220 -3.59 -22.66 -26.49
CA PHE A 220 -2.53 -22.55 -25.49
C PHE A 220 -1.20 -22.10 -26.11
N ASP A 221 -0.85 -22.61 -27.29
CA ASP A 221 0.38 -22.27 -28.03
C ASP A 221 0.49 -20.77 -28.36
N GLN A 222 -0.64 -20.04 -28.40
CA GLN A 222 -0.65 -18.59 -28.61
C GLN A 222 -0.03 -17.78 -27.46
N PHE A 223 0.11 -18.34 -26.26
CA PHE A 223 0.65 -17.63 -25.09
C PHE A 223 1.57 -18.45 -24.18
N GLY A 224 1.59 -19.77 -24.33
CA GLY A 224 2.40 -20.69 -23.55
C GLY A 224 3.90 -20.60 -23.87
N PRO A 225 4.75 -21.37 -23.16
CA PRO A 225 6.13 -21.54 -23.56
C PRO A 225 6.18 -22.22 -24.94
N GLY A 226 6.86 -21.60 -25.90
CA GLY A 226 7.00 -22.15 -27.25
C GLY A 226 7.69 -23.52 -27.23
N GLY A 227 7.24 -24.44 -28.09
CA GLY A 227 7.81 -25.79 -28.20
C GLY A 227 7.40 -26.75 -27.09
N ALA A 228 6.37 -26.42 -26.30
CA ALA A 228 5.85 -27.34 -25.29
C ALA A 228 5.19 -28.57 -25.94
N THR A 229 5.34 -29.74 -25.33
CA THR A 229 4.66 -30.96 -25.79
C THR A 229 3.31 -31.11 -25.08
N HIS A 230 2.25 -31.32 -25.85
CA HIS A 230 0.89 -31.45 -25.33
C HIS A 230 0.52 -32.91 -25.11
N HIS A 231 -0.05 -33.20 -23.95
CA HIS A 231 -0.58 -34.51 -23.60
C HIS A 231 -2.00 -34.33 -23.10
N PHE A 232 -2.92 -35.11 -23.67
CA PHE A 232 -4.33 -35.10 -23.29
C PHE A 232 -4.59 -36.36 -22.50
N VAL A 233 -4.84 -36.24 -21.20
CA VAL A 233 -4.91 -37.37 -20.28
C VAL A 233 -6.26 -37.34 -19.58
N ASP A 234 -6.98 -38.45 -19.62
CA ASP A 234 -8.00 -38.69 -18.62
C ASP A 234 -7.32 -39.14 -17.33
N ASN A 235 -7.35 -38.29 -16.32
CA ASN A 235 -6.76 -38.56 -15.00
C ASN A 235 -7.74 -39.24 -14.05
N THR A 236 -8.97 -39.49 -14.47
CA THR A 236 -10.00 -40.24 -13.75
C THR A 236 -10.76 -41.14 -14.71
N PRO A 237 -10.06 -42.02 -15.47
CA PRO A 237 -10.74 -42.89 -16.43
C PRO A 237 -11.72 -43.80 -15.69
N ASP A 238 -12.88 -44.03 -16.30
CA ASP A 238 -13.79 -45.04 -15.79
C ASP A 238 -13.11 -46.41 -15.94
N ARG A 239 -12.91 -47.10 -14.81
CA ARG A 239 -12.21 -48.38 -14.78
C ARG A 239 -13.05 -49.50 -15.36
N ASP A 240 -14.36 -49.32 -15.37
CA ASP A 240 -15.30 -50.27 -15.92
C ASP A 240 -15.40 -50.11 -17.45
N TYR A 241 -14.80 -49.06 -18.01
CA TYR A 241 -14.78 -48.76 -19.44
C TYR A 241 -13.36 -48.90 -20.04
N PRO A 242 -13.06 -50.00 -20.77
CA PRO A 242 -11.71 -50.28 -21.28
C PRO A 242 -11.11 -49.20 -22.18
N LEU A 243 -11.93 -48.47 -22.95
CA LEU A 243 -11.45 -47.39 -23.80
C LEU A 243 -10.89 -46.22 -23.00
N ASP A 244 -11.57 -45.79 -21.94
CA ASP A 244 -11.11 -44.69 -21.10
C ASP A 244 -9.73 -45.03 -20.51
N VAL A 245 -9.59 -46.25 -20.00
CA VAL A 245 -8.34 -46.78 -19.47
C VAL A 245 -7.26 -46.83 -20.55
N TYR A 246 -7.58 -47.33 -21.75
CA TYR A 246 -6.65 -47.38 -22.88
C TYR A 246 -6.14 -46.00 -23.28
N PHE A 247 -7.03 -45.03 -23.50
CA PHE A 247 -6.66 -43.69 -23.94
C PHE A 247 -5.89 -42.93 -22.86
N ALA A 248 -6.29 -43.07 -21.59
CA ALA A 248 -5.53 -42.54 -20.46
C ALA A 248 -4.11 -43.10 -20.40
N ASN A 249 -3.97 -44.43 -20.51
CA ASN A 249 -2.67 -45.11 -20.44
C ASN A 249 -1.80 -44.82 -21.65
N THR A 250 -2.39 -44.71 -22.84
CA THR A 250 -1.68 -44.33 -24.08
C THR A 250 -1.13 -42.92 -23.99
N ALA A 251 -1.93 -41.97 -23.48
CA ALA A 251 -1.48 -40.61 -23.27
C ALA A 251 -0.36 -40.51 -22.21
N LEU A 252 -0.45 -41.27 -21.12
CA LEU A 252 0.60 -41.36 -20.12
C LEU A 252 1.87 -42.00 -20.68
N SER A 253 1.75 -43.06 -21.48
CA SER A 253 2.87 -43.67 -22.20
C SER A 253 3.56 -42.65 -23.11
N GLY A 254 2.79 -41.84 -23.86
CA GLY A 254 3.32 -40.74 -24.66
C GLY A 254 4.08 -39.70 -23.82
N LEU A 255 3.56 -39.34 -22.65
CA LEU A 255 4.25 -38.46 -21.69
C LEU A 255 5.57 -39.08 -21.22
N PHE A 256 5.58 -40.35 -20.82
CA PHE A 256 6.81 -41.00 -20.33
C PHE A 256 7.82 -41.26 -21.43
N ALA A 257 7.40 -41.53 -22.67
CA ALA A 257 8.29 -41.61 -23.82
C ALA A 257 8.95 -40.25 -24.10
N SER A 258 8.17 -39.16 -24.04
CA SER A 258 8.66 -37.79 -24.20
C SER A 258 9.64 -37.41 -23.07
N LEU A 259 9.30 -37.71 -21.81
CA LEU A 259 10.20 -37.56 -20.68
C LEU A 259 11.42 -38.49 -20.79
N ALA A 260 11.25 -39.69 -21.34
CA ALA A 260 12.26 -40.63 -21.85
C ALA A 260 13.38 -39.91 -22.61
N GLN A 261 12.93 -39.33 -23.71
CA GLN A 261 13.74 -38.73 -24.75
C GLN A 261 14.34 -37.37 -24.35
N CYS A 262 13.96 -36.81 -23.20
CA CYS A 262 14.57 -35.57 -22.74
C CYS A 262 16.02 -35.79 -22.29
N GLY A 263 16.92 -35.65 -23.26
CA GLY A 263 18.38 -35.66 -23.10
C GLY A 263 18.96 -34.27 -22.82
N SER A 264 18.11 -33.25 -22.61
CA SER A 264 18.60 -31.95 -22.16
C SER A 264 19.20 -32.07 -20.77
N ALA A 265 20.33 -31.40 -20.56
CA ALA A 265 20.98 -31.40 -19.25
C ALA A 265 20.01 -30.83 -18.21
N PRO A 266 19.90 -31.47 -17.02
CA PRO A 266 19.02 -30.97 -15.97
C PRO A 266 19.39 -29.54 -15.60
N VAL A 267 18.35 -28.75 -15.38
CA VAL A 267 18.48 -27.34 -15.05
C VAL A 267 18.74 -27.20 -13.55
N SER A 268 19.78 -26.45 -13.17
CA SER A 268 20.15 -26.28 -11.76
C SER A 268 19.30 -25.20 -11.06
N PHE A 269 18.70 -25.56 -9.94
CA PHE A 269 17.84 -24.71 -9.11
C PHE A 269 18.53 -24.28 -7.79
N THR A 270 19.86 -24.32 -7.71
CA THR A 270 20.58 -23.95 -6.47
C THR A 270 20.56 -22.45 -6.15
N ASN A 271 20.52 -21.59 -7.19
CA ASN A 271 20.59 -20.13 -7.08
C ASN A 271 19.34 -19.44 -7.63
N LEU A 272 18.17 -19.78 -7.07
CA LEU A 272 16.91 -19.18 -7.49
C LEU A 272 16.74 -17.76 -6.98
N TYR A 273 16.14 -16.93 -7.81
CA TYR A 273 15.77 -15.56 -7.49
C TYR A 273 14.26 -15.41 -7.60
N TYR A 274 13.62 -14.92 -6.55
CA TYR A 274 12.21 -14.57 -6.63
C TYR A 274 12.09 -13.17 -7.26
N PRO A 275 11.49 -13.02 -8.45
CA PRO A 275 11.21 -11.71 -9.03
C PRO A 275 10.07 -11.04 -8.25
N LYS A 276 10.30 -9.82 -7.77
CA LYS A 276 9.27 -9.04 -7.09
C LYS A 276 8.16 -8.70 -8.08
N SER A 277 6.92 -8.92 -7.67
CA SER A 277 5.78 -8.43 -8.42
C SER A 277 5.74 -6.88 -8.45
N PRO A 278 5.00 -6.26 -9.39
CA PRO A 278 4.81 -4.81 -9.40
C PRO A 278 4.27 -4.27 -8.07
N GLU A 279 3.42 -5.04 -7.39
CA GLU A 279 2.84 -4.68 -6.09
C GLU A 279 3.89 -4.68 -4.97
N HIS A 280 4.79 -5.68 -4.95
CA HIS A 280 5.92 -5.69 -4.03
C HIS A 280 6.83 -4.48 -4.25
N THR A 281 7.13 -4.16 -5.51
CA THR A 281 7.93 -2.99 -5.87
C THR A 281 7.25 -1.68 -5.44
N CYS A 282 5.91 -1.60 -5.58
CA CYS A 282 5.13 -0.46 -5.13
C CYS A 282 5.17 -0.31 -3.59
N ASN A 283 5.04 -1.42 -2.86
CA ASN A 283 5.15 -1.43 -1.40
C ASN A 283 6.54 -1.01 -0.92
N ASP A 284 7.60 -1.50 -1.59
CA ASP A 284 8.98 -1.10 -1.30
C ASP A 284 9.19 0.40 -1.52
N GLN A 285 8.69 0.93 -2.64
CA GLN A 285 8.76 2.36 -2.93
C GLN A 285 8.00 3.17 -1.87
N ALA A 286 6.84 2.69 -1.44
CA ALA A 286 6.05 3.35 -0.41
C ALA A 286 6.77 3.39 0.95
N LEU A 287 7.43 2.29 1.32
CA LEU A 287 8.27 2.22 2.52
C LEU A 287 9.46 3.18 2.45
N ILE A 288 10.14 3.22 1.31
CA ILE A 288 11.27 4.13 1.09
C ILE A 288 10.81 5.57 1.24
N SER A 289 9.68 5.95 0.62
CA SER A 289 9.13 7.31 0.73
C SER A 289 8.72 7.66 2.17
N ALA A 290 8.09 6.73 2.89
CA ALA A 290 7.73 6.95 4.29
C ALA A 290 8.96 7.10 5.20
N ALA A 291 9.99 6.27 5.00
CA ALA A 291 11.26 6.36 5.72
C ALA A 291 11.98 7.70 5.44
N GLN A 292 11.98 8.14 4.18
CA GLN A 292 12.54 9.44 3.79
C GLN A 292 11.82 10.61 4.49
N GLN A 293 10.49 10.59 4.53
CA GLN A 293 9.73 11.62 5.25
C GLN A 293 10.03 11.62 6.75
N ALA A 294 10.14 10.43 7.37
CA ALA A 294 10.53 10.30 8.78
C ALA A 294 11.95 10.83 9.02
N MET A 295 12.90 10.53 8.14
CA MET A 295 14.26 11.07 8.21
C MET A 295 14.27 12.60 8.14
N THR A 296 13.50 13.20 7.23
CA THR A 296 13.37 14.67 7.12
C THR A 296 12.84 15.28 8.42
N HIS A 297 11.79 14.69 9.00
CA HIS A 297 11.22 15.17 10.26
C HIS A 297 12.21 15.04 11.44
N LEU A 298 12.89 13.89 11.57
CA LEU A 298 13.89 13.68 12.61
C LEU A 298 15.09 14.62 12.45
N SER A 299 15.49 14.91 11.21
CA SER A 299 16.57 15.86 10.92
C SER A 299 16.19 17.27 11.39
N ALA A 300 14.95 17.70 11.15
CA ALA A 300 14.43 18.98 11.65
C ALA A 300 14.40 19.04 13.19
N ILE A 301 14.09 17.92 13.87
CA ILE A 301 14.18 17.82 15.34
C ILE A 301 15.63 17.99 15.80
N VAL A 302 16.58 17.30 15.16
CA VAL A 302 18.02 17.40 15.48
C VAL A 302 18.51 18.83 15.29
N ASP A 303 18.14 19.49 14.18
CA ASP A 303 18.54 20.87 13.90
C ASP A 303 17.95 21.86 14.92
N THR A 304 16.68 21.67 15.30
CA THR A 304 16.04 22.47 16.35
C THR A 304 16.72 22.25 17.70
N GLY A 305 17.03 20.99 18.04
CA GLY A 305 17.76 20.64 19.25
C GLY A 305 19.16 21.25 19.29
N LYS A 306 19.89 21.23 18.17
CA LYS A 306 21.22 21.89 18.05
C LYS A 306 21.13 23.40 18.29
N LYS A 307 20.13 24.07 17.70
CA LYS A 307 19.89 25.50 17.95
C LYS A 307 19.57 25.78 19.41
N ARG A 308 18.75 24.93 20.06
CA ARG A 308 18.45 25.03 21.49
C ARG A 308 19.69 24.84 22.36
N ILE A 309 20.54 23.85 22.06
CA ILE A 309 21.80 23.62 22.78
C ILE A 309 22.70 24.85 22.66
N ALA A 310 22.86 25.42 21.46
CA ALA A 310 23.67 26.62 21.26
C ALA A 310 23.14 27.84 22.07
N ALA A 311 21.81 28.02 22.13
CA ALA A 311 21.20 29.06 22.95
C ALA A 311 21.47 28.84 24.46
N LEU A 312 21.28 27.62 24.96
CA LEU A 312 21.56 27.28 26.36
C LEU A 312 23.06 27.39 26.70
N GLN A 313 23.96 27.11 25.76
CA GLN A 313 25.40 27.31 25.95
C GLN A 313 25.75 28.80 26.14
N ASN A 314 25.08 29.69 25.40
CA ASN A 314 25.22 31.13 25.61
C ASN A 314 24.70 31.56 26.99
N ASP A 315 23.58 30.99 27.45
CA ASP A 315 23.04 31.24 28.79
C ASP A 315 24.00 30.74 29.88
N VAL A 316 24.58 29.54 29.72
CA VAL A 316 25.60 29.01 30.64
C VAL A 316 26.78 29.97 30.73
N LYS A 317 27.28 30.48 29.60
CA LYS A 317 28.36 31.48 29.58
C LYS A 317 27.96 32.74 30.35
N ARG A 318 26.80 33.31 30.02
CA ARG A 318 26.28 34.53 30.67
C ARG A 318 26.14 34.38 32.20
N HIS A 319 25.59 33.25 32.66
CA HIS A 319 25.45 32.98 34.09
C HIS A 319 26.79 32.69 34.77
N THR A 320 27.74 32.05 34.07
CA THR A 320 29.11 31.86 34.58
C THR A 320 29.80 33.19 34.80
N ASP A 321 29.81 34.06 33.79
CA ASP A 321 30.45 35.38 33.86
C ASP A 321 29.81 36.25 34.98
N SER A 322 28.47 36.20 35.09
CA SER A 322 27.73 36.94 36.13
C SER A 322 27.98 36.40 37.53
N ALA A 323 28.05 35.07 37.69
CA ALA A 323 28.38 34.43 38.97
C ALA A 323 29.81 34.77 39.40
N GLN A 324 30.79 34.71 38.48
CA GLN A 324 32.18 35.07 38.76
C GLN A 324 32.33 36.54 39.17
N LEU A 325 31.70 37.46 38.43
CA LEU A 325 31.73 38.89 38.78
C LEU A 325 31.15 39.16 40.17
N ASN A 326 30.02 38.54 40.51
CA ASN A 326 29.43 38.70 41.83
C ASN A 326 30.25 37.99 42.92
N GLN A 327 30.91 36.87 42.60
CA GLN A 327 31.82 36.20 43.53
C GLN A 327 33.03 37.07 43.88
N VAL A 328 33.62 37.77 42.91
CA VAL A 328 34.69 38.75 43.17
C VAL A 328 34.20 39.84 44.12
N ARG A 329 32.98 40.37 43.90
CA ARG A 329 32.37 41.36 44.82
C ARG A 329 32.15 40.81 46.22
N VAL A 330 31.69 39.55 46.34
CA VAL A 330 31.57 38.87 47.64
C VAL A 330 32.91 38.86 48.35
N THR A 331 33.97 38.44 47.67
CA THR A 331 35.34 38.41 48.22
C THR A 331 35.82 39.82 48.61
N ASP A 332 35.57 40.84 47.80
CA ASP A 332 35.94 42.23 48.13
C ASP A 332 35.23 42.74 49.39
N TYR A 333 33.92 42.47 49.51
CA TYR A 333 33.16 42.83 50.70
C TYR A 333 33.63 42.06 51.93
N GLU A 334 33.90 40.76 51.81
CA GLU A 334 34.44 39.94 52.90
C GLU A 334 35.82 40.42 53.35
N ASN A 335 36.70 40.76 52.41
CA ASN A 335 38.02 41.32 52.73
C ASN A 335 37.91 42.67 53.45
N LYS A 336 37.02 43.56 53.01
CA LYS A 336 36.76 44.84 53.69
C LYS A 336 36.19 44.63 55.08
N ILE A 337 35.22 43.72 55.23
CA ILE A 337 34.66 43.37 56.53
C ILE A 337 35.76 42.83 57.45
N ASN A 338 36.58 41.89 56.98
CA ASN A 338 37.65 41.29 57.79
C ASN A 338 38.74 42.32 58.18
N ALA A 339 39.04 43.29 57.32
CA ALA A 339 39.99 44.35 57.63
C ALA A 339 39.47 45.32 58.72
N LEU A 340 38.16 45.59 58.72
CA LEU A 340 37.52 46.52 59.67
C LEU A 340 37.05 45.83 60.96
N ASP A 341 36.62 44.57 60.90
CA ASP A 341 36.09 43.77 62.01
C ASP A 341 37.24 43.08 62.78
N CYS A 342 38.17 43.88 63.28
CA CYS A 342 39.29 43.42 64.11
C CYS A 342 39.47 44.29 65.35
N ASP A 343 40.14 43.73 66.35
CA ASP A 343 40.39 44.40 67.64
C ASP A 343 41.66 45.27 67.62
N THR A 344 42.16 45.62 66.42
CA THR A 344 43.30 46.53 66.26
C THR A 344 42.96 47.89 66.86
N LEU A 345 43.82 48.41 67.71
CA LEU A 345 43.64 49.70 68.34
C LEU A 345 43.88 50.84 67.34
N VAL A 346 42.94 51.75 67.25
CA VAL A 346 43.02 52.99 66.45
C VAL A 346 42.79 54.19 67.35
N VAL A 347 43.47 55.30 67.04
CA VAL A 347 43.31 56.54 67.78
C VAL A 347 41.92 57.10 67.52
N ILE A 348 41.13 57.29 68.58
CA ILE A 348 39.77 57.83 68.50
C ILE A 348 39.70 59.29 68.94
N ASP A 349 40.59 59.70 69.84
CA ASP A 349 40.72 61.10 70.28
C ASP A 349 42.09 61.31 70.93
N GLY A 350 42.51 62.55 71.10
CA GLY A 350 43.74 62.87 71.80
C GLY A 350 43.93 64.37 71.98
N GLU A 351 44.49 64.74 73.12
CA GLU A 351 44.78 66.13 73.46
C GLU A 351 46.17 66.21 74.08
N GLU A 352 46.87 67.30 73.79
CA GLU A 352 48.14 67.65 74.41
C GLU A 352 48.08 69.05 75.01
N GLY A 353 48.82 69.26 76.09
CA GLY A 353 48.64 70.45 76.89
C GLY A 353 49.72 70.72 77.91
N TRP A 354 49.88 71.99 78.25
CA TRP A 354 50.81 72.48 79.27
C TRP A 354 50.07 73.03 80.48
N THR A 355 50.69 72.94 81.64
CA THR A 355 50.28 73.58 82.91
C THR A 355 51.51 74.05 83.69
N GLU A 356 51.37 75.09 84.52
CA GLU A 356 52.46 75.69 85.30
C GLU A 356 51.96 76.02 86.71
N ARG A 357 52.75 75.70 87.74
CA ARG A 357 52.40 76.03 89.13
C ARG A 357 53.26 77.17 89.67
N ASN A 358 52.60 78.32 89.87
CA ASN A 358 53.23 79.52 90.42
C ASN A 358 53.04 79.62 91.94
N HIS A 359 53.87 80.42 92.61
CA HIS A 359 53.95 80.58 94.08
C HIS A 359 52.63 80.91 94.80
N ALA A 360 51.55 81.29 94.09
CA ALA A 360 50.29 81.80 94.66
C ALA A 360 49.02 80.98 94.28
N GLY A 361 49.15 79.85 93.58
CA GLY A 361 48.00 79.00 93.23
C GLY A 361 48.41 77.73 92.48
N GLY A 362 47.78 76.59 92.82
CA GLY A 362 48.03 75.33 92.14
C GLY A 362 47.53 75.37 90.70
N GLY A 363 48.45 75.32 89.73
CA GLY A 363 48.09 75.11 88.32
C GLY A 363 47.75 73.63 88.11
N TRP A 364 46.64 73.35 87.46
CA TRP A 364 46.25 72.00 87.05
C TRP A 364 45.57 72.09 85.69
N ARG A 365 45.68 71.04 84.87
CA ARG A 365 44.96 70.96 83.60
C ARG A 365 44.09 69.71 83.58
N LEU A 366 42.79 69.92 83.50
CA LEU A 366 41.84 68.84 83.26
C LEU A 366 41.82 68.51 81.77
N PHE A 367 42.07 67.25 81.46
CA PHE A 367 41.79 66.66 80.17
C PHE A 367 40.47 65.91 80.27
N SER A 368 39.54 66.22 79.38
CA SER A 368 38.17 65.72 79.45
C SER A 368 37.70 65.33 78.06
N PHE A 369 37.54 64.02 77.87
CA PHE A 369 37.17 63.43 76.59
C PHE A 369 35.77 62.81 76.68
N SER A 370 35.02 62.92 75.59
CA SER A 370 33.75 62.24 75.38
C SER A 370 33.73 61.71 73.94
N THR A 371 33.87 60.41 73.79
CA THR A 371 33.97 59.74 72.48
C THR A 371 32.65 59.08 72.10
N SER A 372 32.40 58.92 70.80
CA SER A 372 31.25 58.16 70.28
C SER A 372 31.51 56.65 70.21
N VAL A 373 32.72 56.22 70.56
CA VAL A 373 33.25 54.86 70.46
C VAL A 373 33.84 54.47 71.81
N PRO A 374 33.65 53.23 72.29
CA PRO A 374 34.23 52.77 73.54
C PRO A 374 35.77 52.93 73.58
N ILE A 375 36.26 53.43 74.70
CA ILE A 375 37.69 53.63 74.97
C ILE A 375 38.29 52.29 75.40
N ALA A 376 39.12 51.70 74.55
CA ALA A 376 39.74 50.39 74.77
C ALA A 376 41.13 50.49 75.43
N LYS A 377 41.89 51.56 75.13
CA LYS A 377 43.19 51.83 75.74
C LYS A 377 43.43 53.33 75.84
N VAL A 378 44.10 53.76 76.89
CA VAL A 378 44.58 55.13 77.07
C VAL A 378 46.09 55.11 77.15
N GLU A 379 46.76 55.91 76.32
CA GLU A 379 48.19 56.20 76.47
C GLU A 379 48.38 57.60 77.01
N LYS A 380 49.12 57.69 78.10
CA LYS A 380 49.47 58.93 78.78
C LYS A 380 50.98 59.12 78.68
N SER A 381 51.43 60.30 78.30
CA SER A 381 52.83 60.71 78.44
C SER A 381 52.91 62.09 79.06
N HIS A 382 53.93 62.32 79.87
CA HIS A 382 54.23 63.62 80.45
C HIS A 382 55.74 63.82 80.55
N ASP A 383 56.17 65.06 80.74
CA ASP A 383 57.56 65.37 81.08
C ASP A 383 57.86 65.04 82.56
N ALA A 384 59.14 65.02 82.92
CA ALA A 384 59.60 64.53 84.24
C ALA A 384 58.99 65.26 85.44
N ASP A 385 58.45 66.46 85.22
CA ASP A 385 58.03 67.39 86.27
C ASP A 385 56.51 67.42 86.49
N GLY A 386 55.75 66.49 85.92
CA GLY A 386 54.29 66.40 86.05
C GLY A 386 53.82 65.07 86.62
N ASN A 387 52.67 65.07 87.29
CA ASN A 387 51.98 63.90 87.81
C ASN A 387 50.52 63.87 87.36
N TRP A 388 50.04 62.69 86.99
CA TRP A 388 48.63 62.49 86.63
C TRP A 388 47.80 62.14 87.86
N GLU A 389 46.74 62.89 88.12
CA GLU A 389 45.86 62.73 89.27
C GLU A 389 44.37 62.69 88.86
N LEU A 390 43.53 62.14 89.74
CA LEU A 390 42.06 62.12 89.61
C LEU A 390 41.55 61.50 88.29
N GLU A 391 42.11 60.34 87.92
CA GLU A 391 41.69 59.58 86.75
C GLU A 391 40.31 58.94 86.96
N SER A 392 39.38 59.23 86.05
CA SER A 392 38.07 58.60 85.97
C SER A 392 37.81 58.18 84.53
N GLN A 393 37.54 56.90 84.33
CA GLN A 393 37.23 56.32 83.02
C GLN A 393 35.88 55.62 83.08
N ASP A 394 34.98 56.01 82.16
CA ASP A 394 33.82 55.21 81.78
C ASP A 394 34.03 54.62 80.38
N GLU A 395 33.02 53.91 79.85
CA GLU A 395 33.11 53.27 78.53
C GLU A 395 33.41 54.28 77.41
N THR A 396 32.84 55.48 77.46
CA THR A 396 32.97 56.51 76.39
C THR A 396 33.44 57.87 76.89
N SER A 397 33.77 58.01 78.16
CA SER A 397 34.27 59.25 78.75
C SER A 397 35.55 58.99 79.53
N TYR A 398 36.49 59.94 79.44
CA TYR A 398 37.76 59.86 80.14
C TYR A 398 38.15 61.23 80.67
N HIS A 399 38.41 61.30 81.97
CA HIS A 399 38.80 62.51 82.65
C HIS A 399 40.06 62.26 83.47
N ILE A 400 41.04 63.14 83.34
CA ILE A 400 42.26 63.09 84.16
C ILE A 400 42.87 64.48 84.30
N ILE A 401 43.54 64.74 85.42
CA ILE A 401 44.17 66.02 85.69
C ILE A 401 45.70 65.86 85.64
N LEU A 402 46.37 66.74 84.89
CA LEU A 402 47.82 66.92 84.98
C LEU A 402 48.12 67.96 86.05
N GLN A 403 48.82 67.53 87.09
CA GLN A 403 49.30 68.38 88.17
C GLN A 403 50.84 68.52 88.06
N PRO A 404 51.37 69.73 87.85
CA PRO A 404 52.80 69.97 87.83
C PRO A 404 53.39 69.94 89.24
N ASP A 405 54.65 69.53 89.33
CA ASP A 405 55.45 69.58 90.56
C ASP A 405 55.74 71.05 90.98
N TRP A 406 56.25 71.22 92.20
CA TRP A 406 56.43 72.55 92.80
C TRP A 406 57.41 73.41 91.98
N LEU A 407 56.91 74.54 91.45
CA LEU A 407 57.64 75.50 90.61
C LEU A 407 58.09 74.95 89.24
N CYS A 408 57.41 73.93 88.74
CA CYS A 408 57.67 73.37 87.42
C CYS A 408 56.56 73.69 86.41
N LYS A 409 56.96 73.64 85.13
CA LYS A 409 56.07 73.56 83.98
C LYS A 409 55.97 72.10 83.57
N SER A 410 54.77 71.63 83.28
CA SER A 410 54.58 70.25 82.81
C SER A 410 53.78 70.20 81.53
N TYR A 411 54.20 69.32 80.64
CA TYR A 411 53.49 68.90 79.43
C TYR A 411 52.87 67.53 79.65
N GLY A 412 51.65 67.36 79.18
CA GLY A 412 51.00 66.07 79.10
C GLY A 412 50.37 65.87 77.72
N LYS A 413 50.42 64.63 77.25
CA LYS A 413 49.69 64.17 76.08
C LYS A 413 48.91 62.91 76.44
N ILE A 414 47.64 62.92 76.06
CA ILE A 414 46.75 61.77 76.20
C ILE A 414 46.29 61.37 74.80
N THR A 415 46.41 60.09 74.51
CA THR A 415 45.88 59.50 73.28
C THR A 415 44.92 58.39 73.67
N LEU A 416 43.66 58.54 73.24
CA LEU A 416 42.62 57.55 73.45
C LEU A 416 42.55 56.62 72.24
N TYR A 417 42.51 55.32 72.50
CA TYR A 417 42.38 54.29 71.49
C TYR A 417 41.06 53.54 71.65
N GLY A 418 40.38 53.30 70.54
CA GLY A 418 39.25 52.38 70.43
C GLY A 418 39.61 51.22 69.51
N THR A 419 38.79 50.17 69.49
CA THR A 419 38.96 49.07 68.53
C THR A 419 38.47 49.49 67.13
N MET A 420 39.17 49.07 66.07
CA MET A 420 38.81 49.33 64.67
C MET A 420 37.34 48.97 64.37
N LYS A 421 36.87 47.84 64.91
CA LYS A 421 35.49 47.36 64.77
C LYS A 421 34.45 48.34 65.30
N GLU A 422 34.61 48.83 66.54
CA GLU A 422 33.66 49.77 67.12
C GLU A 422 33.76 51.16 66.46
N PHE A 423 34.96 51.57 66.02
CA PHE A 423 35.14 52.81 65.26
C PHE A 423 34.42 52.78 63.90
N HIS A 424 34.47 51.65 63.17
CA HIS A 424 33.80 51.47 61.87
C HIS A 424 32.44 50.76 61.94
N LYS A 425 31.76 50.75 63.10
CA LYS A 425 30.52 49.97 63.32
C LYS A 425 29.42 50.22 62.29
N ALA A 426 29.18 51.48 61.92
CA ALA A 426 28.17 51.86 60.93
C ALA A 426 28.53 51.40 59.50
N GLU A 427 29.81 51.48 59.14
CA GLU A 427 30.32 51.00 57.86
C GLU A 427 30.22 49.47 57.77
N LEU A 428 30.61 48.75 58.84
CA LEU A 428 30.45 47.30 58.93
C LEU A 428 28.99 46.86 58.77
N ALA A 429 28.04 47.56 59.40
CA ALA A 429 26.61 47.30 59.22
C ALA A 429 26.17 47.48 57.76
N THR A 430 26.67 48.53 57.10
CA THR A 430 26.39 48.81 55.68
C THR A 430 26.98 47.74 54.77
N LEU A 431 28.23 47.36 54.96
CA LEU A 431 28.91 46.32 54.18
C LEU A 431 28.21 44.95 54.31
N ARG A 432 27.84 44.56 55.53
CA ARG A 432 27.10 43.31 55.78
C ARG A 432 25.72 43.31 55.12
N THR A 433 25.03 44.45 55.16
CA THR A 433 23.73 44.63 54.50
C THR A 433 23.84 44.52 52.98
N GLN A 434 24.91 45.07 52.38
CA GLN A 434 25.17 44.98 50.95
C GLN A 434 25.63 43.59 50.50
N LEU A 435 26.36 42.86 51.36
CA LEU A 435 26.88 41.52 51.06
C LEU A 435 25.76 40.49 50.83
N GLY A 436 24.68 40.54 51.61
CA GLY A 436 23.56 39.60 51.54
C GLY A 436 22.96 39.48 50.13
N PRO A 437 22.50 40.59 49.52
CA PRO A 437 21.98 40.60 48.15
C PRO A 437 22.96 40.08 47.08
N VAL A 438 24.27 40.34 47.23
CA VAL A 438 25.27 39.86 46.26
C VAL A 438 25.46 38.35 46.37
N ARG A 439 25.54 37.80 47.60
CA ARG A 439 25.56 36.34 47.81
C ARG A 439 24.31 35.65 47.25
N ALA A 440 23.14 36.25 47.44
CA ALA A 440 21.89 35.74 46.88
C ALA A 440 21.93 35.67 45.34
N ARG A 441 22.49 36.69 44.66
CA ARG A 441 22.68 36.68 43.19
C ARG A 441 23.67 35.60 42.73
N VAL A 442 24.75 35.35 43.47
CA VAL A 442 25.67 34.24 43.17
C VAL A 442 24.93 32.90 43.22
N GLN A 443 24.15 32.68 44.27
CA GLN A 443 23.36 31.45 44.42
C GLN A 443 22.32 31.30 43.30
N GLU A 444 21.62 32.38 42.95
CA GLU A 444 20.66 32.40 41.84
C GLU A 444 21.30 32.01 40.50
N HIS A 445 22.41 32.65 40.14
CA HIS A 445 23.10 32.33 38.88
C HIS A 445 23.69 30.91 38.88
N THR A 446 24.13 30.41 40.04
CA THR A 446 24.62 29.02 40.18
C THR A 446 23.48 28.01 39.97
N ALA A 447 22.29 28.30 40.50
CA ALA A 447 21.10 27.49 40.28
C ALA A 447 20.66 27.50 38.80
N GLN A 448 20.64 28.68 38.17
CA GLN A 448 20.32 28.84 36.74
C GLN A 448 21.33 28.09 35.84
N LEU A 449 22.63 28.14 36.19
CA LEU A 449 23.68 27.39 35.49
C LEU A 449 23.48 25.87 35.59
N THR A 450 23.13 25.38 36.77
CA THR A 450 22.84 23.95 36.98
C THR A 450 21.64 23.50 36.14
N LYS A 451 20.57 24.31 36.13
CA LYS A 451 19.39 24.08 35.29
C LYS A 451 19.76 24.04 33.80
N ALA A 452 20.44 25.06 33.29
CA ALA A 452 20.82 25.13 31.88
C ALA A 452 21.71 23.94 31.44
N LYS A 453 22.68 23.52 32.27
CA LYS A 453 23.49 22.33 32.01
C LYS A 453 22.65 21.05 31.95
N SER A 454 21.67 20.88 32.84
CA SER A 454 20.77 19.72 32.80
C SER A 454 19.89 19.69 31.54
N GLU A 455 19.43 20.86 31.07
CA GLU A 455 18.65 20.97 29.84
C GLU A 455 19.49 20.69 28.58
N ILE A 456 20.77 21.11 28.57
CA ILE A 456 21.72 20.75 27.50
C ILE A 456 21.88 19.23 27.44
N ALA A 457 22.17 18.57 28.57
CA ALA A 457 22.36 17.12 28.61
C ALA A 457 21.12 16.36 28.12
N LEU A 458 19.92 16.83 28.48
CA LEU A 458 18.67 16.26 27.99
C LEU A 458 18.50 16.44 26.47
N ALA A 459 18.77 17.64 25.95
CA ALA A 459 18.67 17.93 24.52
C ALA A 459 19.70 17.13 23.70
N GLU A 460 20.93 16.96 24.20
CA GLU A 460 21.96 16.12 23.60
C GLU A 460 21.53 14.65 23.54
N SER A 461 20.96 14.12 24.62
CA SER A 461 20.41 12.75 24.66
C SER A 461 19.29 12.55 23.62
N GLN A 462 18.38 13.52 23.48
CA GLN A 462 17.31 13.48 22.49
C GLN A 462 17.85 13.53 21.05
N ASN A 463 18.81 14.41 20.78
CA ASN A 463 19.47 14.51 19.48
C ASN A 463 20.23 13.23 19.11
N ALA A 464 20.91 12.61 20.07
CA ALA A 464 21.61 11.34 19.86
C ALA A 464 20.63 10.21 19.49
N LYS A 465 19.51 10.10 20.20
CA LYS A 465 18.44 9.14 19.87
C LYS A 465 17.85 9.36 18.48
N ALA A 466 17.55 10.62 18.12
CA ALA A 466 17.03 10.96 16.80
C ALA A 466 18.04 10.64 15.68
N THR A 467 19.33 10.92 15.90
CA THR A 467 20.41 10.61 14.95
C THR A 467 20.56 9.10 14.75
N ALA A 468 20.56 8.32 15.83
CA ALA A 468 20.61 6.86 15.75
C ALA A 468 19.42 6.26 14.96
N LEU A 469 18.22 6.85 15.11
CA LEU A 469 17.05 6.47 14.32
C LEU A 469 17.21 6.82 12.84
N ILE A 470 17.74 7.99 12.50
CA ILE A 470 18.04 8.37 11.11
C ILE A 470 19.01 7.36 10.47
N ASP A 471 20.07 6.98 11.18
CA ASP A 471 21.04 6.02 10.65
C ASP A 471 20.47 4.61 10.49
N ALA A 472 19.58 4.20 11.40
CA ALA A 472 18.81 2.96 11.22
C ALA A 472 17.92 3.02 9.97
N LEU A 473 17.16 4.11 9.79
CA LEU A 473 16.31 4.31 8.61
C LEU A 473 17.11 4.31 7.30
N LYS A 474 18.32 4.89 7.28
CA LYS A 474 19.20 4.85 6.10
C LYS A 474 19.62 3.42 5.74
N ARG A 475 20.02 2.61 6.72
CA ARG A 475 20.37 1.19 6.51
C ARG A 475 19.19 0.39 5.98
N ASP A 476 18.02 0.66 6.53
CA ASP A 476 16.76 0.03 6.16
C ASP A 476 16.38 0.36 4.70
N VAL A 477 16.47 1.63 4.30
CA VAL A 477 16.26 2.07 2.91
C VAL A 477 17.27 1.46 1.96
N SER A 478 18.55 1.37 2.33
CA SER A 478 19.57 0.70 1.52
C SER A 478 19.21 -0.77 1.31
N THR A 479 18.85 -1.48 2.38
CA THR A 479 18.48 -2.91 2.33
C THR A 479 17.30 -3.14 1.38
N ILE A 480 16.27 -2.30 1.44
CA ILE A 480 15.12 -2.38 0.52
C ILE A 480 15.58 -2.12 -0.92
N ARG A 481 16.42 -1.10 -1.17
CA ARG A 481 16.92 -0.76 -2.50
C ARG A 481 17.83 -1.84 -3.09
N ASP A 482 18.71 -2.40 -2.28
CA ASP A 482 19.69 -3.44 -2.66
C ASP A 482 18.98 -4.77 -2.96
N SER A 483 17.85 -5.04 -2.31
CA SER A 483 16.98 -6.16 -2.67
C SER A 483 16.30 -6.01 -4.04
N GLY A 484 16.48 -4.86 -4.71
CA GLY A 484 16.24 -4.64 -6.14
C GLY A 484 14.89 -5.15 -6.65
N ARG A 485 14.89 -5.63 -7.90
CA ARG A 485 13.73 -6.31 -8.54
C ARG A 485 13.64 -7.80 -8.19
N SER A 486 14.62 -8.36 -7.49
CA SER A 486 14.69 -9.79 -7.25
C SER A 486 15.38 -10.14 -5.95
N ILE A 487 14.85 -11.11 -5.23
CA ILE A 487 15.38 -11.55 -3.93
C ILE A 487 16.04 -12.92 -4.10
N SER A 488 17.29 -13.07 -3.64
CA SER A 488 17.98 -14.36 -3.63
C SER A 488 17.35 -15.31 -2.60
N LEU A 489 17.00 -16.53 -3.03
CA LEU A 489 16.43 -17.53 -2.13
C LEU A 489 17.46 -18.23 -1.25
N SER A 490 18.76 -18.15 -1.55
CA SER A 490 19.80 -18.67 -0.64
C SER A 490 19.90 -17.90 0.69
N GLN A 491 19.31 -16.70 0.79
CA GLN A 491 19.31 -15.87 2.00
C GLN A 491 18.00 -15.98 2.82
N SER A 492 17.09 -16.92 2.47
CA SER A 492 15.64 -16.73 2.62
C SER A 492 14.88 -17.39 3.78
N GLN A 493 15.52 -18.14 4.69
CA GLN A 493 14.78 -18.60 5.89
C GLN A 493 14.22 -17.43 6.72
N LYS A 494 14.86 -16.25 6.65
CA LYS A 494 14.33 -15.00 7.23
C LYS A 494 13.31 -14.29 6.32
N LEU A 495 13.30 -14.58 5.01
CA LEU A 495 12.51 -13.90 3.97
C LEU A 495 11.06 -14.40 3.81
N VAL A 496 10.70 -15.58 4.33
CA VAL A 496 9.31 -16.09 4.24
C VAL A 496 8.29 -15.14 4.89
N LYS A 497 8.71 -14.35 5.90
CA LYS A 497 7.88 -13.31 6.52
C LYS A 497 7.57 -12.13 5.58
N PHE A 498 8.32 -11.95 4.49
CA PHE A 498 8.23 -10.81 3.56
C PHE A 498 7.13 -10.96 2.52
N PHE A 499 6.80 -12.19 2.15
CA PHE A 499 5.86 -12.49 1.06
C PHE A 499 4.41 -12.67 1.52
N THR A 500 4.14 -12.54 2.83
CA THR A 500 2.80 -12.73 3.43
C THR A 500 2.14 -11.40 3.78
N VAL A 501 2.48 -10.34 3.06
CA VAL A 501 2.36 -8.97 3.52
C VAL A 501 1.59 -8.17 2.50
N ASP A 502 0.37 -7.83 2.83
CA ASP A 502 -0.57 -7.14 1.94
C ASP A 502 -0.52 -5.61 2.05
N SER A 503 0.36 -5.10 2.91
CA SER A 503 0.42 -3.68 3.26
C SER A 503 1.84 -3.21 3.57
N PRO A 504 2.14 -1.91 3.38
CA PRO A 504 3.42 -1.33 3.75
C PRO A 504 3.78 -1.59 5.22
N LEU A 505 2.81 -1.59 6.14
CA LEU A 505 3.06 -1.83 7.55
C LEU A 505 3.54 -3.25 7.83
N SER A 506 2.90 -4.24 7.19
CA SER A 506 3.32 -5.63 7.27
C SER A 506 4.68 -5.84 6.58
N ALA A 507 5.04 -5.01 5.58
CA ALA A 507 6.33 -5.07 4.89
C ALA A 507 7.44 -4.53 5.79
N ALA A 508 7.20 -3.40 6.46
CA ALA A 508 8.12 -2.87 7.46
C ALA A 508 8.42 -3.90 8.56
N ARG A 509 7.41 -4.65 9.02
CA ARG A 509 7.62 -5.73 9.99
C ARG A 509 8.46 -6.87 9.43
N ALA A 510 8.24 -7.25 8.18
CA ALA A 510 8.94 -8.35 7.55
C ALA A 510 10.42 -8.06 7.30
N TYR A 511 10.74 -6.85 6.82
CA TYR A 511 12.11 -6.34 6.71
C TYR A 511 12.80 -6.16 8.08
N ASN A 512 12.13 -6.50 9.19
CA ASN A 512 12.60 -6.27 10.56
C ASN A 512 12.99 -4.81 10.80
N LEU A 513 12.26 -3.88 10.18
CA LEU A 513 12.46 -2.44 10.28
C LEU A 513 11.88 -1.95 11.60
N GLN A 514 12.47 -2.40 12.71
CA GLN A 514 12.07 -1.97 14.06
C GLN A 514 12.15 -0.43 14.20
N SER A 515 12.95 0.22 13.35
CA SER A 515 13.07 1.68 13.27
C SER A 515 11.87 2.37 12.59
N ILE A 516 11.21 1.70 11.63
CA ILE A 516 10.01 2.17 10.89
C ILE A 516 8.72 1.78 11.62
N VAL A 517 8.80 0.74 12.47
CA VAL A 517 7.70 0.29 13.34
C VAL A 517 7.97 0.63 14.81
N PRO A 518 8.11 1.91 15.23
CA PRO A 518 8.13 2.21 16.65
C PRO A 518 6.69 2.36 17.14
N TRP A 519 6.18 1.33 17.81
CA TRP A 519 5.06 1.46 18.75
C TRP A 519 5.42 2.34 19.96
N THR A 520 6.69 2.72 20.11
CA THR A 520 7.26 3.39 21.29
C THR A 520 7.56 4.88 21.10
N VAL A 521 7.38 5.46 19.90
CA VAL A 521 7.56 6.90 19.64
C VAL A 521 6.25 7.49 19.11
N PRO A 522 5.38 8.08 19.98
CA PRO A 522 4.04 8.52 19.62
C PRO A 522 3.94 9.46 18.40
N PRO A 523 4.87 10.41 18.17
CA PRO A 523 4.86 11.27 16.98
C PRO A 523 5.03 10.48 15.66
N LEU A 524 5.95 9.51 15.64
CA LEU A 524 6.24 8.69 14.46
C LEU A 524 5.07 7.77 14.11
N ASN A 525 4.37 7.22 15.10
CA ASN A 525 3.16 6.43 14.86
C ASN A 525 2.04 7.27 14.23
N LYS A 526 1.86 8.52 14.70
CA LYS A 526 0.87 9.46 14.13
C LYS A 526 1.25 9.89 12.71
N ILE A 527 2.53 10.16 12.45
CA ILE A 527 3.04 10.51 11.12
C ILE A 527 2.94 9.31 10.18
N ALA A 528 3.43 8.12 10.57
CA ALA A 528 3.32 6.91 9.77
C ALA A 528 1.86 6.57 9.45
N ARG A 529 0.94 6.67 10.41
CA ARG A 529 -0.50 6.49 10.15
C ARG A 529 -1.06 7.54 9.20
N LYS A 530 -0.66 8.82 9.32
CA LYS A 530 -1.09 9.89 8.41
C LYS A 530 -0.54 9.70 6.99
N VAL A 531 0.73 9.31 6.86
CA VAL A 531 1.38 9.02 5.59
C VAL A 531 0.75 7.80 4.94
N ILE A 532 0.58 6.70 5.67
CA ILE A 532 -0.10 5.48 5.17
C ILE A 532 -1.54 5.82 4.75
N LYS A 533 -2.30 6.58 5.55
CA LYS A 533 -3.66 7.04 5.16
C LYS A 533 -3.62 7.93 3.91
N GLY A 534 -2.71 8.90 3.85
CA GLY A 534 -2.53 9.80 2.71
C GLY A 534 -2.15 9.06 1.43
N MET A 535 -1.29 8.05 1.52
CA MET A 535 -0.91 7.21 0.37
C MET A 535 -2.03 6.29 -0.10
N THR A 536 -2.83 5.75 0.83
CA THR A 536 -4.04 5.00 0.49
C THR A 536 -5.04 5.89 -0.25
N MET A 537 -5.10 7.18 0.11
CA MET A 537 -5.95 8.19 -0.53
C MET A 537 -5.39 8.63 -1.89
N GLN A 538 -4.09 8.86 -2.03
CA GLN A 538 -3.46 9.19 -3.32
C GLN A 538 -3.54 8.04 -4.32
N LYS A 539 -3.41 6.79 -3.86
CA LYS A 539 -3.67 5.61 -4.69
C LYS A 539 -5.14 5.57 -5.13
N ARG A 540 -6.10 5.80 -4.22
CA ARG A 540 -7.52 5.91 -4.58
C ARG A 540 -7.79 6.98 -5.64
N VAL A 541 -7.12 8.13 -5.55
CA VAL A 541 -7.23 9.20 -6.55
C VAL A 541 -6.64 8.77 -7.88
N ARG A 542 -5.51 8.05 -7.89
CA ARG A 542 -4.90 7.51 -9.12
C ARG A 542 -5.76 6.41 -9.75
N ASP A 543 -6.21 5.43 -8.98
CA ASP A 543 -7.06 4.34 -9.45
C ASP A 543 -8.42 4.89 -9.94
N ALA A 544 -8.95 5.92 -9.27
CA ALA A 544 -10.14 6.64 -9.74
C ALA A 544 -9.87 7.38 -11.05
N LYS A 545 -8.70 8.03 -11.19
CA LYS A 545 -8.29 8.69 -12.43
C LYS A 545 -8.09 7.70 -13.57
N GLU A 546 -7.41 6.58 -13.35
CA GLU A 546 -7.24 5.53 -14.38
C GLU A 546 -8.57 4.90 -14.77
N ARG A 547 -9.51 4.74 -13.82
CA ARG A 547 -10.89 4.34 -14.10
C ARG A 547 -11.67 5.40 -14.86
N ILE A 548 -11.50 6.69 -14.52
CA ILE A 548 -12.10 7.81 -15.25
C ILE A 548 -11.53 7.87 -16.66
N ASP A 549 -10.21 7.74 -16.84
CA ASP A 549 -9.53 7.74 -18.14
C ASP A 549 -9.91 6.50 -18.96
N ALA A 550 -10.08 5.33 -18.33
CA ALA A 550 -10.57 4.12 -18.98
C ALA A 550 -12.06 4.24 -19.34
N CYS A 551 -12.86 4.86 -18.47
CA CYS A 551 -14.26 5.21 -18.74
C CYS A 551 -14.34 6.25 -19.85
N GLU A 552 -13.47 7.26 -19.88
CA GLU A 552 -13.40 8.33 -20.88
C GLU A 552 -12.88 7.78 -22.21
N LYS A 553 -11.95 6.84 -22.19
CA LYS A 553 -11.51 6.08 -23.37
C LYS A 553 -12.65 5.19 -23.87
N ALA A 554 -13.39 4.52 -22.99
CA ALA A 554 -14.60 3.79 -23.37
C ALA A 554 -15.71 4.74 -23.89
N TYR A 555 -15.83 5.95 -23.33
CA TYR A 555 -16.76 7.01 -23.72
C TYR A 555 -16.42 7.60 -25.09
N LYS A 556 -15.12 7.73 -25.39
CA LYS A 556 -14.60 8.17 -26.69
C LYS A 556 -14.70 7.08 -27.76
N THR A 557 -14.91 5.82 -27.37
CA THR A 557 -14.97 4.68 -28.31
C THR A 557 -16.37 4.07 -28.49
N ARG A 558 -17.37 4.43 -27.66
CA ARG A 558 -18.74 3.88 -27.75
C ARG A 558 -19.80 4.94 -27.51
N SER A 559 -20.86 4.88 -28.33
CA SER A 559 -21.91 5.88 -28.40
C SER A 559 -22.70 6.03 -27.08
N VAL A 560 -23.20 7.24 -26.86
CA VAL A 560 -24.08 7.70 -25.76
C VAL A 560 -25.33 6.81 -25.53
N TYR A 561 -25.67 5.95 -26.49
CA TYR A 561 -26.90 5.16 -26.49
C TYR A 561 -26.87 3.95 -25.54
N VAL A 562 -25.70 3.35 -25.27
CA VAL A 562 -25.60 2.18 -24.36
C VAL A 562 -25.83 2.58 -22.90
N GLY A 563 -25.35 3.76 -22.49
CA GLY A 563 -25.56 4.28 -21.13
C GLY A 563 -27.03 4.65 -20.85
N ILE A 564 -27.73 5.18 -21.85
CA ILE A 564 -29.16 5.50 -21.75
C ILE A 564 -30.00 4.21 -21.70
N ALA A 565 -29.68 3.19 -22.51
CA ALA A 565 -30.41 1.91 -22.51
C ALA A 565 -30.25 1.13 -21.19
N GLN A 566 -29.05 1.14 -20.59
CA GLN A 566 -28.81 0.51 -19.29
C GLN A 566 -29.48 1.29 -18.14
N GLY A 567 -29.45 2.62 -18.17
CA GLY A 567 -30.16 3.45 -17.19
C GLY A 567 -31.68 3.23 -17.24
N ILE A 568 -32.26 3.14 -18.44
CA ILE A 568 -33.70 2.91 -18.63
C ILE A 568 -34.10 1.48 -18.24
N SER A 569 -33.28 0.46 -18.53
CA SER A 569 -33.55 -0.93 -18.08
C SER A 569 -33.60 -1.07 -16.56
N VAL A 570 -32.71 -0.37 -15.84
CA VAL A 570 -32.68 -0.38 -14.37
C VAL A 570 -33.91 0.32 -13.78
N VAL A 571 -34.36 1.42 -14.40
CA VAL A 571 -35.59 2.12 -13.99
C VAL A 571 -36.85 1.31 -14.31
N MET A 572 -36.87 0.60 -15.45
CA MET A 572 -37.99 -0.26 -15.87
C MET A 572 -38.13 -1.52 -15.00
N ALA A 573 -37.02 -2.07 -14.49
CA ALA A 573 -37.05 -3.19 -13.55
C ALA A 573 -37.65 -2.82 -12.18
N GLN A 574 -37.73 -1.52 -11.85
CA GLN A 574 -38.22 -1.02 -10.57
C GLN A 574 -39.70 -0.57 -10.59
N LEU A 575 -40.35 -0.53 -11.76
CA LEU A 575 -41.75 -0.10 -11.89
C LEU A 575 -42.70 -1.29 -12.03
N LYS A 576 -43.52 -1.52 -11.00
CA LYS A 576 -44.41 -2.70 -10.90
C LYS A 576 -45.61 -2.71 -11.87
N ASN A 577 -45.95 -1.59 -12.51
CA ASN A 577 -46.98 -1.48 -13.56
C ASN A 577 -46.78 -0.18 -14.37
N PRO A 578 -46.26 -0.23 -15.62
CA PRO A 578 -45.98 1.00 -16.36
C PRO A 578 -47.19 1.45 -17.23
N PRO A 579 -47.42 2.78 -17.44
CA PRO A 579 -48.54 3.29 -18.23
C PRO A 579 -48.31 3.19 -19.76
N ALA A 580 -49.35 3.47 -20.56
CA ALA A 580 -49.43 3.32 -22.02
C ALA A 580 -48.31 3.98 -22.87
N GLY A 581 -47.43 4.81 -22.30
CA GLY A 581 -46.22 5.34 -22.96
C GLY A 581 -45.13 4.30 -23.27
N VAL A 582 -45.28 3.05 -22.79
CA VAL A 582 -44.32 1.95 -22.98
C VAL A 582 -44.20 1.47 -24.43
N ALA A 583 -45.22 1.66 -25.26
CA ALA A 583 -45.18 1.23 -26.67
C ALA A 583 -44.20 2.07 -27.51
N LYS A 584 -44.21 3.40 -27.34
CA LYS A 584 -43.26 4.33 -28.00
C LYS A 584 -41.82 4.06 -27.57
N LEU A 585 -41.61 3.74 -26.29
CA LEU A 585 -40.29 3.44 -25.75
C LEU A 585 -39.76 2.07 -26.21
N ARG A 586 -40.62 1.06 -26.34
CA ARG A 586 -40.25 -0.27 -26.89
C ARG A 586 -39.92 -0.21 -28.38
N ALA A 587 -40.66 0.58 -29.16
CA ALA A 587 -40.35 0.80 -30.58
C ALA A 587 -39.01 1.52 -30.76
N ALA A 588 -38.73 2.53 -29.92
CA ALA A 588 -37.44 3.23 -29.91
C ALA A 588 -36.27 2.32 -29.49
N ILE A 589 -36.46 1.43 -28.51
CA ILE A 589 -35.45 0.45 -28.09
C ILE A 589 -35.18 -0.57 -29.20
N ALA A 590 -36.23 -1.11 -29.84
CA ALA A 590 -36.07 -2.05 -30.94
C ALA A 590 -35.37 -1.42 -32.15
N ALA A 591 -35.67 -0.15 -32.48
CA ALA A 591 -34.99 0.59 -33.54
C ALA A 591 -33.50 0.84 -33.22
N LEU A 592 -33.17 1.09 -31.94
CA LEU A 592 -31.79 1.30 -31.48
C LEU A 592 -30.97 -0.01 -31.45
N GLU A 593 -31.57 -1.12 -31.03
CA GLU A 593 -30.93 -2.44 -31.05
C GLU A 593 -30.68 -2.93 -32.49
N LEU A 594 -31.61 -2.64 -33.40
CA LEU A 594 -31.46 -2.92 -34.83
C LEU A 594 -30.32 -2.08 -35.44
N TRP A 595 -30.23 -0.80 -35.06
CA TRP A 595 -29.15 0.09 -35.47
C TRP A 595 -27.78 -0.37 -34.94
N ASP A 596 -27.70 -0.84 -33.70
CA ASP A 596 -26.46 -1.35 -33.10
C ASP A 596 -25.98 -2.63 -33.80
N GLY A 597 -26.90 -3.54 -34.15
CA GLY A 597 -26.59 -4.73 -34.95
C GLY A 597 -26.13 -4.43 -36.38
N VAL A 598 -26.61 -3.33 -36.98
CA VAL A 598 -26.19 -2.85 -38.30
C VAL A 598 -24.80 -2.22 -38.23
N MET A 599 -24.51 -1.42 -37.19
CA MET A 599 -23.20 -0.80 -36.99
C MET A 599 -22.10 -1.83 -36.66
N ASP A 600 -22.44 -2.90 -35.93
CA ASP A 600 -21.50 -3.99 -35.64
C ASP A 600 -21.15 -4.81 -36.89
N LYS A 601 -22.10 -5.01 -37.81
CA LYS A 601 -21.84 -5.66 -39.12
C LYS A 601 -21.12 -4.75 -40.10
N ALA A 602 -21.45 -3.45 -40.14
CA ALA A 602 -20.79 -2.47 -41.00
C ALA A 602 -19.34 -2.20 -40.57
N GLY A 603 -19.07 -2.20 -39.25
CA GLY A 603 -17.72 -2.04 -38.70
C GLY A 603 -16.76 -3.18 -39.07
N LYS A 604 -17.30 -4.36 -39.41
CA LYS A 604 -16.53 -5.55 -39.81
C LYS A 604 -16.21 -5.62 -41.32
N LEU A 605 -16.70 -4.68 -42.14
CA LEU A 605 -16.42 -4.63 -43.58
C LEU A 605 -15.18 -3.75 -43.89
N PRO A 606 -14.34 -4.12 -44.88
CA PRO A 606 -12.95 -3.66 -44.94
C PRO A 606 -12.75 -2.26 -45.56
N ASN A 607 -13.75 -1.69 -46.24
CA ASN A 607 -13.64 -0.44 -47.00
C ASN A 607 -14.97 0.34 -47.13
N GLY A 608 -14.86 1.66 -47.35
CA GLY A 608 -15.97 2.62 -47.26
C GLY A 608 -17.13 2.41 -48.25
N GLU A 609 -16.86 1.92 -49.46
CA GLU A 609 -17.90 1.64 -50.47
C GLU A 609 -18.77 0.42 -50.13
N GLY A 610 -18.18 -0.64 -49.56
CA GLY A 610 -18.93 -1.83 -49.15
C GLY A 610 -19.88 -1.59 -47.97
N ARG A 611 -19.55 -0.61 -47.11
CA ARG A 611 -20.43 -0.15 -46.03
C ARG A 611 -21.64 0.61 -46.56
N LEU A 612 -21.47 1.35 -47.65
CA LEU A 612 -22.52 2.16 -48.28
C LEU A 612 -23.54 1.29 -49.04
N GLU A 613 -23.10 0.31 -49.82
CA GLU A 613 -24.02 -0.61 -50.49
C GLU A 613 -24.84 -1.45 -49.50
N GLY A 614 -24.22 -1.88 -48.40
CA GLY A 614 -24.93 -2.58 -47.32
C GLY A 614 -26.02 -1.73 -46.68
N LEU A 615 -25.76 -0.43 -46.47
CA LEU A 615 -26.73 0.51 -45.90
C LEU A 615 -27.86 0.81 -46.89
N LYS A 616 -27.55 1.06 -48.17
CA LYS A 616 -28.55 1.31 -49.23
C LYS A 616 -29.45 0.08 -49.46
N GLY A 617 -28.88 -1.12 -49.47
CA GLY A 617 -29.64 -2.36 -49.57
C GLY A 617 -30.58 -2.61 -48.39
N PHE A 618 -30.19 -2.18 -47.19
CA PHE A 618 -31.02 -2.27 -45.99
C PHE A 618 -32.16 -1.23 -45.99
N VAL A 619 -31.88 0.02 -46.35
CA VAL A 619 -32.91 1.08 -46.52
C VAL A 619 -33.92 0.70 -47.61
N GLY A 620 -33.45 0.11 -48.71
CA GLY A 620 -34.32 -0.44 -49.75
C GLY A 620 -35.26 -1.54 -49.25
N LYS A 621 -34.76 -2.45 -48.40
CA LYS A 621 -35.58 -3.50 -47.76
C LYS A 621 -36.60 -2.93 -46.77
N MET A 622 -36.23 -1.91 -45.99
CA MET A 622 -37.19 -1.23 -45.10
C MET A 622 -38.30 -0.53 -45.89
N ARG A 623 -37.98 0.14 -47.01
CA ARG A 623 -39.00 0.75 -47.89
C ARG A 623 -39.91 -0.30 -48.53
N SER A 624 -39.36 -1.44 -48.95
CA SER A 624 -40.15 -2.55 -49.52
C SER A 624 -41.11 -3.15 -48.49
N TYR A 625 -40.64 -3.32 -47.24
CA TYR A 625 -41.45 -3.78 -46.12
C TYR A 625 -42.58 -2.79 -45.77
N VAL A 626 -42.27 -1.49 -45.68
CA VAL A 626 -43.27 -0.43 -45.40
C VAL A 626 -44.25 -0.25 -46.56
N ALA A 627 -43.86 -0.58 -47.79
CA ALA A 627 -44.74 -0.62 -48.94
C ALA A 627 -45.60 -1.89 -49.02
N GLY A 628 -45.48 -2.81 -48.05
CA GLY A 628 -46.24 -4.06 -47.97
C GLY A 628 -45.81 -5.13 -48.97
N ARG A 629 -44.59 -5.04 -49.53
CA ARG A 629 -44.12 -5.94 -50.60
C ARG A 629 -43.31 -7.14 -50.11
N ASP A 630 -42.73 -7.08 -48.91
CA ASP A 630 -41.94 -8.15 -48.30
C ASP A 630 -42.39 -8.43 -46.85
N SER A 631 -42.20 -9.66 -46.35
CA SER A 631 -42.51 -10.06 -44.96
C SER A 631 -41.25 -10.20 -44.08
N PHE A 632 -41.37 -9.94 -42.78
CA PHE A 632 -40.24 -9.90 -41.82
C PHE A 632 -39.82 -11.31 -41.35
N PRO A 633 -38.53 -11.61 -41.10
CA PRO A 633 -38.12 -12.93 -40.62
C PRO A 633 -38.51 -13.12 -39.14
N ALA A 634 -39.13 -14.25 -38.82
CA ALA A 634 -39.58 -14.59 -37.46
C ALA A 634 -38.40 -14.86 -36.51
N PHE A 635 -38.45 -14.25 -35.33
CA PHE A 635 -37.52 -14.51 -34.23
C PHE A 635 -38.11 -15.61 -33.33
N THR A 636 -37.49 -16.79 -33.28
CA THR A 636 -37.97 -17.94 -32.48
C THR A 636 -37.45 -17.84 -31.05
N GLY A 637 -38.28 -17.31 -30.15
CA GLY A 637 -38.11 -17.40 -28.70
C GLY A 637 -39.44 -17.71 -28.04
N SER A 638 -39.63 -18.95 -27.61
CA SER A 638 -40.85 -19.44 -26.96
C SER A 638 -40.90 -19.02 -25.49
N THR A 639 -41.91 -18.24 -25.10
CA THR A 639 -42.45 -18.26 -23.74
C THR A 639 -43.97 -18.13 -23.79
N SER A 640 -44.65 -19.20 -23.39
CA SER A 640 -46.09 -19.26 -23.22
C SER A 640 -46.50 -18.58 -21.91
N THR A 641 -47.37 -17.57 -21.97
CA THR A 641 -48.34 -17.29 -20.90
C THR A 641 -49.58 -16.66 -21.49
N SER A 642 -50.72 -17.30 -21.19
CA SER A 642 -52.07 -16.83 -21.48
C SER A 642 -52.39 -15.53 -20.75
N SER A 643 -53.10 -14.60 -21.39
CA SER A 643 -53.94 -13.64 -20.65
C SER A 643 -55.19 -13.22 -21.42
N LYS A 644 -56.23 -13.00 -20.63
CA LYS A 644 -57.59 -12.61 -20.97
C LYS A 644 -57.64 -11.19 -21.54
N LYS A 645 -58.63 -10.97 -22.41
CA LYS A 645 -59.11 -9.68 -22.89
C LYS A 645 -59.51 -8.74 -21.74
N SER A 646 -59.02 -7.49 -21.79
CA SER A 646 -59.81 -6.29 -21.49
C SER A 646 -59.05 -5.01 -21.86
N GLY A 647 -59.75 -4.06 -22.49
CA GLY A 647 -59.41 -2.64 -22.42
C GLY A 647 -58.77 -2.05 -23.67
N VAL A 648 -59.60 -1.52 -24.56
CA VAL A 648 -59.21 -0.66 -25.68
C VAL A 648 -58.71 0.69 -25.12
N GLY A 649 -57.49 1.07 -25.48
CA GLY A 649 -56.96 2.42 -25.42
C GLY A 649 -56.17 2.66 -26.70
N SER A 650 -56.56 3.68 -27.46
CA SER A 650 -56.11 3.98 -28.83
C SER A 650 -54.58 4.04 -28.97
N GLY A 651 -54.02 3.05 -29.67
CA GLY A 651 -52.68 3.13 -30.25
C GLY A 651 -52.68 4.00 -31.52
N LEU A 652 -51.50 4.45 -31.92
CA LEU A 652 -51.27 5.14 -33.19
C LEU A 652 -51.87 4.35 -34.35
N SER A 653 -52.45 5.04 -35.32
CA SER A 653 -52.91 4.39 -36.55
C SER A 653 -51.71 3.83 -37.32
N GLU A 654 -51.95 2.80 -38.13
CA GLU A 654 -50.91 2.22 -38.98
C GLU A 654 -50.28 3.27 -39.93
N GLU A 655 -51.04 4.29 -40.30
CA GLU A 655 -50.55 5.47 -41.03
C GLU A 655 -49.51 6.28 -40.24
N GLU A 656 -49.70 6.53 -38.94
CA GLU A 656 -48.79 7.33 -38.13
C GLU A 656 -47.45 6.61 -37.89
N LEU A 657 -47.49 5.28 -37.70
CA LEU A 657 -46.28 4.47 -37.59
C LEU A 657 -45.52 4.42 -38.93
N ARG A 658 -46.26 4.37 -40.04
CA ARG A 658 -45.69 4.39 -41.38
C ARG A 658 -45.03 5.73 -41.70
N GLU A 659 -45.62 6.84 -41.25
CA GLU A 659 -45.05 8.17 -41.38
C GLU A 659 -43.74 8.31 -40.59
N GLU A 660 -43.70 7.88 -39.32
CA GLU A 660 -42.48 7.91 -38.50
C GLU A 660 -41.33 7.06 -39.09
N ILE A 661 -41.62 5.87 -39.62
CA ILE A 661 -40.59 5.02 -40.25
C ILE A 661 -40.04 5.67 -41.52
N MET A 662 -40.90 6.35 -42.30
CA MET A 662 -40.47 7.05 -43.51
C MET A 662 -39.64 8.29 -43.19
N THR A 663 -39.98 9.04 -42.12
CA THR A 663 -39.15 10.15 -41.63
C THR A 663 -37.79 9.67 -41.15
N PHE A 664 -37.72 8.53 -40.47
CA PHE A 664 -36.46 7.93 -40.01
C PHE A 664 -35.59 7.43 -41.17
N ALA A 665 -36.20 6.81 -42.18
CA ALA A 665 -35.50 6.36 -43.39
C ALA A 665 -34.92 7.53 -44.19
N ALA A 666 -35.63 8.66 -44.28
CA ALA A 666 -35.14 9.88 -44.94
C ALA A 666 -33.93 10.48 -44.19
N ALA A 667 -33.99 10.55 -42.86
CA ALA A 667 -32.88 11.04 -42.04
C ALA A 667 -31.63 10.15 -42.13
N ALA A 668 -31.81 8.84 -42.29
CA ALA A 668 -30.70 7.90 -42.48
C ALA A 668 -30.02 8.03 -43.85
N GLU A 669 -30.77 8.40 -44.91
CA GLU A 669 -30.21 8.69 -46.24
C GLU A 669 -29.44 10.02 -46.24
N GLU A 670 -29.99 11.06 -45.62
CA GLU A 670 -29.33 12.37 -45.49
C GLU A 670 -28.00 12.24 -44.69
N PHE A 671 -28.01 11.38 -43.65
CA PHE A 671 -26.81 11.01 -42.90
C PHE A 671 -25.77 10.29 -43.77
N ALA A 672 -26.19 9.37 -44.63
CA ALA A 672 -25.30 8.64 -45.53
C ALA A 672 -24.70 9.55 -46.62
N GLU A 673 -25.45 10.54 -47.13
CA GLU A 673 -24.97 11.55 -48.08
C GLU A 673 -24.01 12.55 -47.42
N ALA A 674 -24.27 13.00 -46.19
CA ALA A 674 -23.37 13.88 -45.45
C ALA A 674 -22.00 13.22 -45.17
N MET A 675 -21.99 11.90 -44.93
CA MET A 675 -20.77 11.12 -44.77
C MET A 675 -19.97 10.99 -46.08
N LEU A 676 -20.64 10.96 -47.24
CA LEU A 676 -20.00 10.91 -48.56
C LEU A 676 -19.31 12.23 -48.93
N GLN A 677 -19.82 13.38 -48.45
CA GLN A 677 -19.28 14.70 -48.78
C GLN A 677 -18.08 15.12 -47.91
N GLY A 678 -17.65 14.29 -46.95
CA GLY A 678 -16.42 14.51 -46.17
C GLY A 678 -16.40 15.76 -45.29
N SER A 679 -17.56 16.37 -45.00
CA SER A 679 -17.66 17.63 -44.26
C SER A 679 -17.93 17.40 -42.78
N ALA A 680 -16.88 17.42 -41.96
CA ALA A 680 -16.98 17.34 -40.49
C ALA A 680 -17.65 18.56 -39.83
N SER A 681 -17.90 19.65 -40.58
CA SER A 681 -18.67 20.81 -40.10
C SER A 681 -20.18 20.59 -40.25
N ALA A 682 -20.64 20.02 -41.37
CA ALA A 682 -22.05 19.69 -41.56
C ALA A 682 -22.55 18.68 -40.51
N PHE A 683 -21.69 17.71 -40.13
CA PHE A 683 -21.97 16.77 -39.05
C PHE A 683 -22.18 17.46 -37.69
N ARG A 684 -21.40 18.51 -37.39
CA ARG A 684 -21.51 19.26 -36.13
C ARG A 684 -22.75 20.16 -36.09
N ASP A 685 -23.08 20.78 -37.22
CA ASP A 685 -24.25 21.66 -37.31
C ASP A 685 -25.57 20.86 -37.30
N LEU A 686 -25.60 19.68 -37.93
CA LEU A 686 -26.73 18.75 -37.86
C LEU A 686 -26.91 18.17 -36.45
N GLN A 687 -25.82 17.81 -35.76
CA GLN A 687 -25.86 17.38 -34.36
C GLN A 687 -26.40 18.48 -33.44
N ARG A 688 -26.01 19.74 -33.68
CA ARG A 688 -26.45 20.89 -32.90
C ARG A 688 -27.94 21.18 -33.08
N ALA A 689 -28.41 21.23 -34.33
CA ALA A 689 -29.83 21.49 -34.63
C ALA A 689 -30.74 20.37 -34.08
N ASN A 690 -30.33 19.11 -34.21
CA ASN A 690 -31.09 17.95 -33.73
C ASN A 690 -31.06 17.86 -32.19
N TRP A 691 -30.00 18.37 -31.54
CA TRP A 691 -29.93 18.48 -30.08
C TRP A 691 -30.83 19.60 -29.53
N GLU A 692 -30.86 20.75 -30.20
CA GLU A 692 -31.73 21.88 -29.82
C GLU A 692 -33.21 21.55 -30.02
N GLU A 693 -33.58 20.88 -31.11
CA GLU A 693 -34.96 20.44 -31.33
C GLU A 693 -35.40 19.38 -30.31
N ARG A 694 -34.54 18.40 -29.99
CA ARG A 694 -34.83 17.36 -28.98
C ARG A 694 -34.86 17.91 -27.57
N ALA A 695 -33.99 18.86 -27.21
CA ALA A 695 -34.04 19.56 -25.93
C ALA A 695 -35.34 20.38 -25.80
N THR A 696 -35.80 20.99 -26.89
CA THR A 696 -37.07 21.74 -26.92
C THR A 696 -38.28 20.81 -26.75
N ARG A 697 -38.31 19.66 -27.46
CA ARG A 697 -39.36 18.64 -27.32
C ARG A 697 -39.37 17.96 -25.94
N LEU A 698 -38.19 17.72 -25.35
CA LEU A 698 -38.06 17.16 -24.00
C LEU A 698 -38.52 18.16 -22.95
N THR A 699 -38.22 19.44 -23.13
CA THR A 699 -38.69 20.52 -22.24
C THR A 699 -40.21 20.68 -22.32
N ALA A 700 -40.80 20.61 -23.52
CA ALA A 700 -42.25 20.61 -23.70
C ALA A 700 -42.91 19.38 -23.05
N SER A 701 -42.33 18.18 -23.22
CA SER A 701 -42.83 16.94 -22.61
C SER A 701 -42.71 16.94 -21.07
N LEU A 702 -41.68 17.59 -20.52
CA LEU A 702 -41.50 17.76 -19.07
C LEU A 702 -42.47 18.79 -18.48
N MET A 703 -42.88 19.80 -19.25
CA MET A 703 -43.93 20.76 -18.85
C MET A 703 -45.33 20.13 -18.88
N GLU A 704 -45.60 19.17 -19.77
CA GLU A 704 -46.87 18.41 -19.77
C GLU A 704 -46.97 17.41 -18.60
N MET A 705 -45.85 16.98 -18.01
CA MET A 705 -45.81 16.07 -16.84
C MET A 705 -46.04 16.77 -15.49
N GLU A 706 -46.42 18.05 -15.48
CA GLU A 706 -46.60 18.87 -14.27
C GLU A 706 -47.72 18.36 -13.34
N ALA A 707 -48.62 17.51 -13.85
CA ALA A 707 -49.66 16.84 -13.06
C ALA A 707 -49.19 15.49 -12.49
N GLY A 708 -48.28 15.49 -11.50
CA GLY A 708 -48.08 14.29 -10.66
C GLY A 708 -46.73 14.09 -9.97
N LEU A 709 -45.75 14.97 -10.16
CA LEU A 709 -44.41 14.82 -9.54
C LEU A 709 -44.26 15.64 -8.25
N PRO A 710 -43.58 15.12 -7.20
CA PRO A 710 -43.25 15.89 -6.01
C PRO A 710 -42.38 17.12 -6.32
N LEU A 711 -42.74 18.28 -5.76
CA LEU A 711 -42.19 19.60 -6.08
C LEU A 711 -40.64 19.68 -6.06
N GLY A 712 -39.99 18.91 -5.17
CA GLY A 712 -38.54 18.88 -5.02
C GLY A 712 -37.78 18.19 -6.17
N VAL A 713 -38.39 17.16 -6.77
CA VAL A 713 -37.82 16.45 -7.92
C VAL A 713 -37.94 17.30 -9.19
N TYR A 714 -39.11 17.93 -9.36
CA TYR A 714 -39.36 18.86 -10.46
C TYR A 714 -38.44 20.10 -10.40
N ALA A 715 -38.23 20.69 -9.21
CA ALA A 715 -37.34 21.84 -9.05
C ALA A 715 -35.88 21.51 -9.39
N SER A 716 -35.43 20.29 -9.06
CA SER A 716 -34.07 19.82 -9.35
C SER A 716 -33.88 19.52 -10.84
N MET A 717 -34.86 18.86 -11.48
CA MET A 717 -34.82 18.59 -12.92
C MET A 717 -34.89 19.88 -13.75
N ARG A 718 -35.77 20.83 -13.36
CA ARG A 718 -35.87 22.13 -14.03
C ARG A 718 -34.55 22.90 -13.92
N ARG A 719 -33.91 22.95 -12.74
CA ARG A 719 -32.60 23.60 -12.57
C ARG A 719 -31.49 22.95 -13.40
N ALA A 720 -31.45 21.63 -13.47
CA ALA A 720 -30.48 20.92 -14.30
C ALA A 720 -30.63 21.30 -15.79
N VAL A 721 -31.86 21.33 -16.31
CA VAL A 721 -32.17 21.68 -17.71
C VAL A 721 -31.82 23.14 -18.03
N THR A 722 -32.17 24.10 -17.16
CA THR A 722 -31.84 25.53 -17.38
C THR A 722 -30.35 25.82 -17.34
N THR A 723 -29.58 25.01 -16.59
CA THR A 723 -28.12 25.18 -16.48
C THR A 723 -27.40 24.66 -17.73
N THR A 724 -27.94 23.62 -18.38
CA THR A 724 -27.43 23.10 -19.66
C THR A 724 -27.72 23.99 -20.87
N THR A 725 -28.78 24.80 -20.85
CA THR A 725 -29.17 25.63 -22.02
C THR A 725 -28.54 27.02 -22.03
N THR A 726 -27.98 27.50 -20.91
CA THR A 726 -27.50 28.89 -20.78
C THR A 726 -25.98 29.05 -20.84
N LYS A 727 -25.19 27.98 -20.73
CA LYS A 727 -23.72 28.04 -20.82
C LYS A 727 -23.22 27.29 -22.05
N GLY A 728 -22.79 28.07 -23.05
CA GLY A 728 -22.20 27.58 -24.29
C GLY A 728 -20.95 26.70 -24.08
N ALA A 729 -20.74 25.84 -25.07
CA ALA A 729 -19.86 24.67 -25.04
C ALA A 729 -18.33 24.95 -25.13
N GLU A 730 -17.74 25.66 -24.16
CA GLU A 730 -16.28 25.84 -24.13
C GLU A 730 -15.54 25.48 -22.82
N GLU A 731 -16.20 24.97 -21.77
CA GLU A 731 -15.47 24.48 -20.58
C GLU A 731 -15.92 23.09 -20.10
N GLU A 732 -14.98 22.37 -19.47
CA GLU A 732 -14.99 20.99 -18.94
C GLU A 732 -16.29 20.53 -18.22
N PRO A 733 -16.55 19.20 -18.11
CA PRO A 733 -17.90 18.70 -17.95
C PRO A 733 -18.52 19.00 -16.55
N PRO A 734 -19.86 19.20 -16.48
CA PRO A 734 -20.57 19.66 -15.27
C PRO A 734 -20.64 18.64 -14.12
N ALA A 735 -20.09 17.44 -14.30
CA ALA A 735 -20.24 16.33 -13.36
C ALA A 735 -19.56 16.59 -11.99
N LEU A 736 -18.50 17.41 -11.96
CA LEU A 736 -17.80 17.79 -10.72
C LEU A 736 -18.58 18.78 -9.86
N ALA A 737 -19.37 19.68 -10.47
CA ALA A 737 -20.18 20.66 -9.73
C ALA A 737 -21.39 20.00 -9.04
N VAL A 738 -22.03 19.04 -9.72
CA VAL A 738 -23.17 18.28 -9.15
C VAL A 738 -22.73 17.37 -8.00
N LEU A 739 -21.54 16.77 -8.08
CA LEU A 739 -20.98 15.95 -7.00
C LEU A 739 -20.50 16.77 -5.79
N ALA A 740 -20.10 18.02 -6.00
CA ALA A 740 -19.73 18.93 -4.91
C ALA A 740 -20.96 19.39 -4.12
N GLU A 741 -22.08 19.69 -4.78
CA GLU A 741 -23.31 20.11 -4.09
C GLU A 741 -24.08 18.95 -3.41
N LEU A 742 -24.03 17.73 -3.95
CA LEU A 742 -24.62 16.54 -3.29
C LEU A 742 -23.90 16.14 -1.99
N LYS A 743 -22.65 16.60 -1.82
CA LYS A 743 -21.86 16.40 -0.60
C LYS A 743 -22.41 17.23 0.57
N ASP A 744 -22.88 18.45 0.31
CA ASP A 744 -23.41 19.34 1.35
C ASP A 744 -24.80 18.90 1.84
N VAL A 745 -25.56 18.15 1.03
CA VAL A 745 -26.85 17.55 1.43
C VAL A 745 -26.63 16.31 2.32
N GLY A 746 -25.50 15.61 2.16
CA GLY A 746 -25.14 14.44 2.98
C GLY A 746 -24.58 14.77 4.36
N GLU A 747 -24.04 15.97 4.58
CA GLU A 747 -23.45 16.40 5.86
C GLU A 747 -24.51 16.89 6.89
N LEU A 748 -25.79 16.96 6.51
CA LEU A 748 -26.91 17.27 7.42
C LEU A 748 -27.52 16.04 8.14
N GLY A 749 -26.97 14.84 7.93
CA GLY A 749 -27.52 13.57 8.44
C GLY A 749 -26.87 12.98 9.70
N GLU A 750 -25.82 13.58 10.27
CA GLU A 750 -25.10 13.02 11.44
C GLU A 750 -25.22 13.85 12.74
N LEU A 751 -26.23 14.72 12.84
CA LEU A 751 -26.57 15.45 14.07
C LEU A 751 -27.98 15.09 14.57
N ALA A 752 -28.20 13.82 14.90
CA ALA A 752 -29.33 13.36 15.71
C ALA A 752 -29.09 11.93 16.22
N LEU A 753 -28.14 11.78 17.16
CA LEU A 753 -28.06 10.62 18.06
C LEU A 753 -27.61 11.13 19.44
N ASP A 754 -28.55 11.73 20.15
CA ASP A 754 -28.67 11.70 21.62
C ASP A 754 -30.15 11.36 21.90
N ASP A 755 -30.42 10.05 21.85
CA ASP A 755 -31.36 9.27 22.68
C ASP A 755 -31.33 7.78 22.24
#